data_AF-A0A926DTV3-F1
#
_entry.id   AF-A0A926DTV3-F1
#
_cell.length_a   1.000
_cell.length_b   1.000
_cell.length_c   1.000
_cell.angle_alpha   90.00
_cell.angle_beta   90.00
_cell.angle_gamma   90.00
#
_symmetry.space_group_name_H-M   'P 1'
#
loop_
_entity.id
_entity.type
_entity.pdbx_description
1 polymer ?
#
loop_
_entity_poly.entity_id
_entity_poly.type
_entity_poly.pdbx_seq_one_letter_code
_entity_poly.pdbx_strand_id
1 'polypeptide(L)'
;MKFGYRGKKRETAIGGRLLLALCMVLTLTPVTVFAASSDTCPGGSTCAHAAAIGNVHYDTLQEAIDEAASGSEIVLLKNTDETEVRFKKEGTYTLNLNEKTLSTTAVNSDIIGILTPNLTLTIKNGSLTSEAEGTYGIYAYNSTPSDASIRDCANLNLTLDTITLTSADQSLGVQGLNSNQNVTVRNSVITTQSTGIYFPPKSGTLTIENSTITAVDNGIVVKGGEVVVNEDTKITATGTPEPHDEPYDGNTSGLGFPQTGNAIYVEGGYTVSSNSGTVARPIAVTINDGTFESENAVAIAVNYLTDTSTQGAQITGGVFSSDVEQFVAEDAASVRVTSGEESTFYVGTSETVAQRVADAVASGDTVTVKNGDVSLTGLPNNVTVQNDGTGNVTANGVEVGDRSVITHTHIWGTPTWVWEDDYSGATATFTCTGDASHTEILSAALTGETAPATCTEAGQTVYTASVEFNGETYTDTKTAVLPAAGHTLTHHERVEATCTAEGSKEYWSCSVCGKNFSDAEGTDEITETVIPLIDHTYDSGWKSDDTNHWHECACGAKADEAAHHFKWVLDREATETEAGSKHEECEDCGYQKDAVEIPATGTDTMDPSDSPRTGDNRNPLLWLLLLVLAGSGLTGTILYSRGKKVS
;
A
#
# COMPACT_ATOMS: atom_id res chain seq x y z
N MET A 1 -44.08 88.59 -16.62
CA MET A 1 -44.06 89.96 -16.05
C MET A 1 -42.69 90.21 -15.45
N LYS A 2 -41.99 91.25 -15.94
CA LYS A 2 -40.76 91.80 -15.36
C LYS A 2 -41.09 92.52 -14.04
N PHE A 3 -40.20 92.47 -13.06
CA PHE A 3 -39.66 93.66 -12.38
C PHE A 3 -38.46 93.22 -11.54
N GLY A 4 -37.30 93.81 -11.81
CA GLY A 4 -36.17 93.85 -10.88
C GLY A 4 -35.94 95.28 -10.43
N TYR A 5 -35.20 95.47 -9.32
CA TYR A 5 -34.31 96.63 -9.16
C TYR A 5 -33.37 96.52 -7.95
N ARG A 6 -32.08 96.79 -8.22
CA ARG A 6 -30.98 97.43 -7.44
C ARG A 6 -30.80 97.08 -5.95
N GLY A 7 -29.62 96.77 -5.42
CA GLY A 7 -28.25 97.11 -5.83
C GLY A 7 -27.61 98.14 -4.89
N LYS A 8 -26.56 97.78 -4.14
CA LYS A 8 -25.49 98.68 -3.68
C LYS A 8 -24.26 97.90 -3.19
N LYS A 9 -23.20 97.92 -4.00
CA LYS A 9 -21.80 97.75 -3.59
C LYS A 9 -21.25 99.09 -3.08
N ARG A 10 -20.32 99.06 -2.12
CA ARG A 10 -19.18 99.99 -2.04
C ARG A 10 -17.95 99.24 -1.51
N GLU A 11 -16.99 99.03 -2.41
CA GLU A 11 -15.56 98.89 -2.11
C GLU A 11 -15.04 100.30 -1.74
N THR A 12 -14.07 100.53 -0.86
CA THR A 12 -12.63 100.33 -1.04
C THR A 12 -11.92 100.96 0.17
N ALA A 13 -10.83 100.37 0.66
CA ALA A 13 -9.55 101.08 0.90
C ALA A 13 -8.48 100.10 1.40
N ILE A 14 -7.45 99.95 0.58
CA ILE A 14 -6.20 99.24 0.82
C ILE A 14 -5.20 100.22 1.45
N GLY A 15 -4.37 99.74 2.37
CA GLY A 15 -3.04 100.31 2.57
C GLY A 15 -2.52 100.28 4.01
N GLY A 16 -1.37 99.63 4.22
CA GLY A 16 -0.53 99.88 5.39
C GLY A 16 0.18 98.65 5.93
N ARG A 17 1.45 98.50 5.57
CA ARG A 17 2.36 97.41 5.94
C ARG A 17 2.92 97.55 7.37
N LEU A 18 3.39 96.40 7.89
CA LEU A 18 4.62 96.19 8.67
C LEU A 18 4.63 96.53 10.19
N LEU A 19 4.98 95.47 10.95
CA LEU A 19 5.96 95.38 12.05
C LEU A 19 5.49 95.23 13.52
N LEU A 20 6.03 94.16 14.13
CA LEU A 20 6.30 93.84 15.56
C LEU A 20 5.11 93.71 16.53
N ALA A 21 4.80 92.52 17.05
CA ALA A 21 5.50 91.70 18.04
C ALA A 21 5.23 92.11 19.51
N LEU A 22 4.88 91.08 20.29
CA LEU A 22 4.99 90.93 21.75
C LEU A 22 3.79 91.34 22.63
N CYS A 23 3.48 90.41 23.56
CA CYS A 23 2.58 90.47 24.71
C CYS A 23 1.08 90.34 24.35
N MET A 24 0.31 89.37 24.86
CA MET A 24 0.28 88.86 26.23
C MET A 24 -0.44 87.49 26.23
N VAL A 25 0.26 86.47 26.74
CA VAL A 25 -0.31 85.19 27.19
C VAL A 25 -1.06 85.47 28.49
N LEU A 26 -2.38 85.27 28.54
CA LEU A 26 -3.26 85.20 29.73
C LEU A 26 -4.68 84.99 29.16
N THR A 27 -5.50 83.96 29.42
CA THR A 27 -5.51 82.90 30.43
C THR A 27 -6.29 81.70 29.87
N LEU A 28 -5.62 80.58 29.62
CA LEU A 28 -6.26 79.27 29.78
C LEU A 28 -6.31 79.04 31.28
N THR A 29 -7.46 79.27 31.91
CA THR A 29 -7.70 78.68 33.23
C THR A 29 -7.88 77.18 33.00
N PRO A 30 -6.98 76.30 33.45
CA PRO A 30 -7.35 74.91 33.60
C PRO A 30 -8.55 74.90 34.55
N VAL A 31 -9.63 74.22 34.16
CA VAL A 31 -10.61 73.77 35.13
C VAL A 31 -9.80 72.91 36.09
N THR A 32 -9.62 73.41 37.30
CA THR A 32 -9.03 72.68 38.40
C THR A 32 -9.92 71.47 38.64
N VAL A 33 -9.52 70.33 38.08
CA VAL A 33 -9.89 69.01 38.59
C VAL A 33 -9.54 69.02 40.07
N PHE A 34 -10.56 68.87 40.91
CA PHE A 34 -10.36 68.63 42.32
C PHE A 34 -9.60 67.31 42.46
N ALA A 35 -8.41 67.40 43.08
CA ALA A 35 -7.61 66.35 43.67
C ALA A 35 -7.68 64.95 43.02
N ALA A 36 -6.69 64.66 42.17
CA ALA A 36 -6.15 63.31 42.10
C ALA A 36 -5.58 62.95 43.49
N SER A 37 -6.32 62.18 44.30
CA SER A 37 -5.68 61.40 45.35
C SER A 37 -4.84 60.34 44.67
N SER A 38 -3.52 60.42 44.84
CA SER A 38 -2.57 59.42 44.39
C SER A 38 -2.62 58.17 45.28
N ASP A 39 -3.80 57.59 45.46
CA ASP A 39 -3.89 56.25 45.98
C ASP A 39 -3.44 55.33 44.84
N THR A 40 -2.16 54.97 44.84
CA THR A 40 -1.63 53.98 43.91
C THR A 40 -2.43 52.70 44.09
N CYS A 41 -3.37 52.44 43.18
CA CYS A 41 -4.10 51.19 43.14
C CYS A 41 -3.55 50.31 42.01
N PRO A 42 -2.72 49.30 42.31
CA PRO A 42 -2.20 48.39 41.29
C PRO A 42 -3.24 47.37 40.77
N GLY A 43 -4.53 47.54 41.09
CA GLY A 43 -5.61 46.59 40.86
C GLY A 43 -5.80 45.58 42.00
N GLY A 44 -6.95 44.88 41.99
CA GLY A 44 -7.34 43.88 42.99
C GLY A 44 -8.57 44.28 43.84
N SER A 45 -9.08 43.35 44.64
CA SER A 45 -10.29 43.54 45.48
C SER A 45 -10.15 44.63 46.56
N THR A 46 -8.92 45.06 46.86
CA THR A 46 -8.63 46.15 47.79
C THR A 46 -8.56 47.52 47.11
N CYS A 47 -8.77 47.60 45.79
CA CYS A 47 -8.85 48.86 45.07
C CYS A 47 -10.13 49.64 45.42
N ALA A 48 -9.99 50.92 45.80
CA ALA A 48 -11.16 51.78 45.99
C ALA A 48 -11.90 52.00 44.67
N HIS A 49 -11.15 52.22 43.59
CA HIS A 49 -11.65 52.56 42.26
C HIS A 49 -12.03 51.32 41.43
N ALA A 50 -13.04 51.44 40.57
CA ALA A 50 -13.45 50.37 39.67
C ALA A 50 -12.57 50.31 38.42
N ALA A 51 -12.22 51.47 37.86
CA ALA A 51 -11.54 51.56 36.57
C ALA A 51 -10.47 52.65 36.54
N ALA A 52 -9.60 52.60 35.54
CA ALA A 52 -8.62 53.64 35.25
C ALA A 52 -8.41 53.86 33.75
N ILE A 53 -7.96 55.08 33.41
CA ILE A 53 -7.41 55.44 32.11
C ILE A 53 -6.03 56.05 32.35
N GLY A 54 -4.98 55.34 31.95
CA GLY A 54 -3.62 55.69 32.32
C GLY A 54 -3.46 55.75 33.85
N ASN A 55 -3.12 56.93 34.39
CA ASN A 55 -2.95 57.14 35.83
C ASN A 55 -4.19 57.74 36.52
N VAL A 56 -5.25 58.05 35.77
CA VAL A 56 -6.49 58.61 36.30
C VAL A 56 -7.41 57.47 36.69
N HIS A 57 -7.89 57.47 37.93
CA HIS A 57 -8.77 56.45 38.48
C HIS A 57 -10.21 56.97 38.61
N TYR A 58 -11.17 56.07 38.48
CA TYR A 58 -12.60 56.36 38.50
C TYR A 58 -13.32 55.40 39.45
N ASP A 59 -14.29 55.91 40.20
CA ASP A 59 -15.01 55.12 41.21
C ASP A 59 -15.91 54.06 40.56
N THR A 60 -16.45 54.38 39.38
CA THR A 60 -17.24 53.46 38.54
C THR A 60 -16.61 53.23 37.17
N LEU A 61 -16.96 52.13 36.52
CA LEU A 61 -16.57 51.88 35.13
C LEU A 61 -17.26 52.86 34.18
N GLN A 62 -18.54 53.17 34.43
CA GLN A 62 -19.30 54.09 33.61
C GLN A 62 -18.71 55.51 33.60
N GLU A 63 -18.23 56.02 34.74
CA GLU A 63 -17.51 57.30 34.79
C GLU A 63 -16.25 57.28 33.93
N ALA A 64 -15.47 56.19 33.97
CA ALA A 64 -14.30 56.05 33.11
C ALA A 64 -14.69 56.06 31.63
N ILE A 65 -15.75 55.34 31.25
CA ILE A 65 -16.28 55.34 29.88
C ILE A 65 -16.73 56.74 29.44
N ASP A 66 -17.46 57.45 30.31
CA ASP A 66 -17.95 58.80 30.00
C ASP A 66 -16.78 59.80 29.90
N GLU A 67 -15.68 59.66 30.63
CA GLU A 67 -14.52 60.56 30.52
C GLU A 67 -13.51 60.14 29.43
N ALA A 68 -13.63 58.94 28.88
CA ALA A 68 -12.69 58.42 27.88
C ALA A 68 -12.69 59.26 26.58
N ALA A 69 -11.48 59.65 26.16
CA ALA A 69 -11.26 60.18 24.82
C ALA A 69 -11.14 59.03 23.80
N SER A 70 -11.51 59.26 22.54
CA SER A 70 -11.25 58.29 21.47
C SER A 70 -9.77 57.91 21.42
N GLY A 71 -9.48 56.62 21.35
CA GLY A 71 -8.15 56.00 21.45
C GLY A 71 -7.77 55.54 22.87
N SER A 72 -8.61 55.78 23.89
CA SER A 72 -8.31 55.40 25.27
C SER A 72 -8.43 53.89 25.50
N GLU A 73 -7.54 53.37 26.34
CA GLU A 73 -7.71 52.07 27.00
C GLU A 73 -8.27 52.30 28.41
N ILE A 74 -9.44 51.73 28.67
CA ILE A 74 -10.13 51.71 29.95
C ILE A 74 -9.82 50.36 30.60
N VAL A 75 -9.21 50.39 31.77
CA VAL A 75 -8.75 49.19 32.47
C VAL A 75 -9.62 48.95 33.71
N LEU A 76 -10.23 47.78 33.80
CA LEU A 76 -10.96 47.36 34.99
C LEU A 76 -9.95 46.96 36.09
N LEU A 77 -10.05 47.57 37.26
CA LEU A 77 -9.08 47.39 38.35
C LEU A 77 -9.49 46.30 39.33
N LYS A 78 -10.79 46.04 39.47
CA LYS A 78 -11.36 45.03 40.38
C LYS A 78 -12.61 44.41 39.79
N ASN A 79 -12.99 43.24 40.31
CA ASN A 79 -14.31 42.69 40.01
C ASN A 79 -15.38 43.69 40.44
N THR A 80 -16.30 43.99 39.53
CA THR A 80 -17.23 45.11 39.67
C THR A 80 -18.62 44.63 39.31
N ASP A 81 -19.58 44.87 40.20
CA ASP A 81 -21.01 44.72 39.95
C ASP A 81 -21.59 46.11 39.69
N GLU A 82 -21.93 46.39 38.43
CA GLU A 82 -22.35 47.71 37.98
C GLU A 82 -23.44 47.58 36.92
N THR A 83 -24.52 48.33 37.13
CA THR A 83 -25.65 48.42 36.21
C THR A 83 -25.48 49.61 35.29
N GLU A 84 -26.08 49.57 34.10
CA GLU A 84 -26.07 50.70 33.15
C GLU A 84 -24.67 51.08 32.64
N VAL A 85 -23.80 50.10 32.43
CA VAL A 85 -22.56 50.30 31.65
C VAL A 85 -22.93 50.46 30.18
N ARG A 86 -22.73 51.67 29.63
CA ARG A 86 -23.25 52.11 28.33
C ARG A 86 -22.21 52.93 27.56
N PHE A 87 -21.91 52.51 26.33
CA PHE A 87 -21.15 53.29 25.36
C PHE A 87 -22.08 54.22 24.58
N LYS A 88 -22.01 55.52 24.88
CA LYS A 88 -22.90 56.57 24.34
C LYS A 88 -22.18 57.57 23.42
N LYS A 89 -20.87 57.41 23.21
CA LYS A 89 -20.03 58.33 22.44
C LYS A 89 -19.38 57.62 21.26
N GLU A 90 -19.39 58.29 20.11
CA GLU A 90 -18.64 57.86 18.93
C GLU A 90 -17.13 57.85 19.21
N GLY A 91 -16.39 56.96 18.55
CA GLY A 91 -14.93 56.91 18.67
C GLY A 91 -14.38 55.49 18.72
N THR A 92 -13.11 55.39 19.05
CA THR A 92 -12.40 54.13 19.22
C THR A 92 -12.06 53.93 20.68
N TYR A 93 -12.37 52.77 21.26
CA TYR A 93 -12.12 52.49 22.68
C TYR A 93 -11.65 51.06 22.86
N THR A 94 -10.80 50.84 23.87
CA THR A 94 -10.48 49.50 24.36
C THR A 94 -10.93 49.39 25.81
N LEU A 95 -11.79 48.42 26.11
CA LEU A 95 -12.12 47.98 27.47
C LEU A 95 -11.29 46.74 27.78
N ASN A 96 -10.24 46.90 28.58
CA ASN A 96 -9.44 45.80 29.09
C ASN A 96 -9.98 45.39 30.46
N LEU A 97 -10.62 44.23 30.55
CA LEU A 97 -11.15 43.71 31.81
C LEU A 97 -10.05 43.23 32.76
N ASN A 98 -8.79 43.11 32.29
CA ASN A 98 -7.61 42.85 33.13
C ASN A 98 -7.77 41.63 34.06
N GLU A 99 -8.30 40.54 33.50
CA GLU A 99 -8.63 39.29 34.19
C GLU A 99 -9.64 39.47 35.33
N LYS A 100 -10.46 40.52 35.27
CA LYS A 100 -11.54 40.79 36.22
C LYS A 100 -12.90 40.49 35.60
N THR A 101 -13.89 40.42 36.48
CA THR A 101 -15.29 40.21 36.12
C THR A 101 -16.05 41.54 36.22
N LEU A 102 -16.73 41.91 35.14
CA LEU A 102 -17.83 42.87 35.20
C LEU A 102 -19.14 42.08 35.26
N SER A 103 -19.97 42.37 36.26
CA SER A 103 -21.27 41.75 36.44
C SER A 103 -22.38 42.77 36.62
N THR A 104 -23.62 42.31 36.52
CA THR A 104 -24.81 43.07 36.92
C THR A 104 -25.82 42.13 37.56
N THR A 105 -26.45 42.56 38.63
CA THR A 105 -27.60 41.85 39.24
C THR A 105 -28.95 42.45 38.83
N ALA A 106 -28.98 43.43 37.91
CA ALA A 106 -30.22 44.04 37.46
C ALA A 106 -31.00 43.10 36.53
N VAL A 107 -32.30 42.96 36.79
CA VAL A 107 -33.23 42.26 35.90
C VAL A 107 -33.61 43.13 34.70
N ASN A 108 -33.91 42.51 33.56
CA ASN A 108 -34.29 43.20 32.32
C ASN A 108 -33.28 44.28 31.90
N SER A 109 -31.99 43.96 32.01
CA SER A 109 -30.89 44.87 31.73
C SER A 109 -29.93 44.29 30.69
N ASP A 110 -28.78 44.92 30.54
CA ASP A 110 -27.67 44.45 29.72
C ASP A 110 -26.36 44.72 30.47
N ILE A 111 -25.41 43.79 30.40
CA ILE A 111 -24.09 43.96 31.03
C ILE A 111 -23.39 45.17 30.38
N ILE A 112 -23.40 45.24 29.05
CA ILE A 112 -22.89 46.38 28.29
C ILE A 112 -23.85 46.75 27.17
N GLY A 113 -24.25 48.02 27.15
CA GLY A 113 -25.11 48.56 26.10
C GLY A 113 -24.32 49.46 25.16
N ILE A 114 -24.55 49.30 23.85
CA ILE A 114 -23.96 50.14 22.81
C ILE A 114 -25.07 50.98 22.20
N LEU A 115 -24.98 52.32 22.36
CA LEU A 115 -26.05 53.27 22.03
C LEU A 115 -25.52 54.48 21.27
N THR A 116 -24.59 54.24 20.35
CA THR A 116 -23.99 55.29 19.53
C THR A 116 -23.59 54.73 18.17
N PRO A 117 -23.74 55.49 17.07
CA PRO A 117 -23.12 55.15 15.80
C PRO A 117 -21.60 55.34 15.87
N ASN A 118 -20.90 54.90 14.82
CA ASN A 118 -19.47 55.17 14.59
C ASN A 118 -18.57 54.76 15.77
N LEU A 119 -18.83 53.58 16.33
CA LEU A 119 -18.09 53.04 17.47
C LEU A 119 -17.15 51.93 17.00
N THR A 120 -15.87 52.02 17.37
CA THR A 120 -14.95 50.89 17.35
C THR A 120 -14.61 50.53 18.79
N LEU A 121 -15.02 49.35 19.24
CA LEU A 121 -14.86 48.90 20.61
C LEU A 121 -14.18 47.54 20.66
N THR A 122 -13.04 47.47 21.34
CA THR A 122 -12.42 46.19 21.69
C THR A 122 -12.64 45.90 23.16
N ILE A 123 -13.22 44.75 23.49
CA ILE A 123 -13.36 44.26 24.87
C ILE A 123 -12.48 43.03 24.99
N LYS A 124 -11.56 43.02 25.97
CA LYS A 124 -10.57 41.94 26.09
C LYS A 124 -10.25 41.53 27.52
N ASN A 125 -9.73 40.32 27.65
CA ASN A 125 -9.05 39.78 28.83
C ASN A 125 -9.90 39.79 30.11
N GLY A 126 -10.97 39.01 30.19
CA GLY A 126 -11.72 38.87 31.44
C GLY A 126 -13.11 38.31 31.23
N SER A 127 -14.01 38.60 32.18
CA SER A 127 -15.34 38.01 32.20
C SER A 127 -16.45 39.05 32.27
N LEU A 128 -17.54 38.76 31.57
CA LEU A 128 -18.81 39.49 31.62
C LEU A 128 -19.87 38.51 32.11
N THR A 129 -20.55 38.78 33.23
CA THR A 129 -21.49 37.81 33.83
C THR A 129 -22.77 38.45 34.33
N SER A 130 -23.93 37.90 33.95
CA SER A 130 -25.21 38.14 34.63
C SER A 130 -26.05 36.88 34.69
N GLU A 131 -26.59 36.59 35.87
CA GLU A 131 -27.57 35.53 36.10
C GLU A 131 -29.00 36.09 36.28
N ALA A 132 -29.17 37.41 36.17
CA ALA A 132 -30.46 38.06 36.40
C ALA A 132 -31.41 37.85 35.22
N GLU A 133 -32.67 37.57 35.52
CA GLU A 133 -33.73 37.33 34.52
C GLU A 133 -33.83 38.48 33.50
N GLY A 134 -33.97 38.12 32.22
CA GLY A 134 -34.12 39.07 31.12
C GLY A 134 -32.87 39.89 30.82
N THR A 135 -31.69 39.47 31.30
CA THR A 135 -30.44 40.19 31.06
C THR A 135 -29.76 39.75 29.77
N TYR A 136 -29.46 40.72 28.91
CA TYR A 136 -28.56 40.56 27.77
C TYR A 136 -27.09 40.71 28.16
N GLY A 137 -26.19 40.09 27.40
CA GLY A 137 -24.76 40.27 27.63
C GLY A 137 -24.31 41.63 27.11
N ILE A 138 -24.01 41.68 25.81
CA ILE A 138 -23.68 42.91 25.08
C ILE A 138 -24.77 43.15 24.04
N TYR A 139 -25.38 44.33 24.07
CA TYR A 139 -26.48 44.65 23.14
C TYR A 139 -26.26 45.98 22.41
N ALA A 140 -26.29 45.94 21.08
CA ALA A 140 -26.22 47.12 20.22
C ALA A 140 -27.61 47.62 19.84
N TYR A 141 -28.01 48.75 20.43
CA TYR A 141 -29.30 49.40 20.20
C TYR A 141 -29.27 50.31 18.97
N ASN A 142 -30.45 50.62 18.44
CA ASN A 142 -30.62 51.47 17.26
C ASN A 142 -30.87 52.95 17.55
N SER A 143 -30.77 53.35 18.81
CA SER A 143 -31.01 54.73 19.22
C SER A 143 -29.94 55.20 20.19
N THR A 144 -29.80 56.52 20.27
CA THR A 144 -28.84 57.17 21.17
C THR A 144 -29.60 57.94 22.24
N PRO A 145 -29.09 58.01 23.49
CA PRO A 145 -29.71 58.83 24.54
C PRO A 145 -29.66 60.33 24.21
N SER A 146 -28.65 60.77 23.44
CA SER A 146 -28.46 62.18 23.06
C SER A 146 -29.38 62.64 21.94
N ASP A 147 -29.76 61.74 21.03
CA ASP A 147 -30.61 62.04 19.89
C ASP A 147 -31.52 60.84 19.58
N ALA A 148 -32.74 60.94 20.11
CA ALA A 148 -33.82 60.00 19.84
C ALA A 148 -34.44 60.19 18.44
N SER A 149 -33.81 60.87 17.49
CA SER A 149 -34.16 60.78 16.06
C SER A 149 -33.30 59.76 15.31
N ILE A 150 -32.14 59.40 15.88
CA ILE A 150 -31.30 58.32 15.36
C ILE A 150 -32.03 57.00 15.58
N ARG A 151 -32.23 56.25 14.49
CA ARG A 151 -32.91 54.95 14.43
C ARG A 151 -32.04 53.86 13.78
N ASP A 152 -30.80 54.23 13.47
CA ASP A 152 -29.78 53.41 12.85
C ASP A 152 -28.42 53.83 13.44
N CYS A 153 -27.98 53.11 14.48
CA CYS A 153 -26.66 53.30 15.09
C CYS A 153 -25.61 52.58 14.22
N ALA A 154 -25.39 53.11 13.02
CA ALA A 154 -24.56 52.47 12.02
C ALA A 154 -23.07 52.48 12.36
N ASN A 155 -22.30 51.63 11.66
CA ASN A 155 -20.84 51.59 11.69
C ASN A 155 -20.26 51.18 13.06
N LEU A 156 -20.76 50.07 13.59
CA LEU A 156 -20.17 49.41 14.74
C LEU A 156 -19.03 48.49 14.28
N ASN A 157 -17.88 48.57 14.95
CA ASN A 157 -16.81 47.56 14.88
C ASN A 157 -16.54 47.07 16.30
N LEU A 158 -17.15 45.96 16.69
CA LEU A 158 -16.99 45.35 18.01
C LEU A 158 -16.04 44.15 17.92
N THR A 159 -15.05 44.08 18.81
CA THR A 159 -14.17 42.90 18.94
C THR A 159 -14.20 42.39 20.37
N LEU A 160 -14.53 41.12 20.55
CA LEU A 160 -14.36 40.37 21.80
C LEU A 160 -13.13 39.47 21.65
N ASP A 161 -12.16 39.62 22.54
CA ASP A 161 -10.91 38.86 22.49
C ASP A 161 -10.54 38.32 23.87
N THR A 162 -10.47 37.00 24.00
CA THR A 162 -10.14 36.35 25.29
C THR A 162 -11.15 36.75 26.37
N ILE A 163 -12.44 36.60 26.05
CA ILE A 163 -13.56 36.91 26.94
C ILE A 163 -14.31 35.65 27.34
N THR A 164 -14.71 35.57 28.61
CA THR A 164 -15.78 34.66 29.06
C THR A 164 -17.05 35.46 29.28
N LEU A 165 -18.10 35.17 28.52
CA LEU A 165 -19.36 35.89 28.56
C LEU A 165 -20.51 34.95 28.94
N THR A 166 -21.22 35.28 30.01
CA THR A 166 -22.39 34.54 30.48
C THR A 166 -23.54 35.51 30.72
N SER A 167 -24.69 35.22 30.14
CA SER A 167 -25.92 36.00 30.33
C SER A 167 -27.15 35.08 30.41
N ALA A 168 -28.28 35.63 30.84
CA ALA A 168 -29.55 34.91 30.88
C ALA A 168 -30.13 34.69 29.49
N ASP A 169 -30.05 35.71 28.62
CA ASP A 169 -30.48 35.66 27.22
C ASP A 169 -29.51 36.47 26.35
N GLN A 170 -29.51 36.22 25.04
CA GLN A 170 -28.77 36.95 24.00
C GLN A 170 -27.44 37.52 24.50
N SER A 171 -26.48 36.62 24.73
CA SER A 171 -25.16 37.02 25.23
C SER A 171 -24.52 38.07 24.33
N LEU A 172 -24.72 37.96 23.03
CA LEU A 172 -24.37 39.01 22.09
C LEU A 172 -25.55 39.29 21.16
N GLY A 173 -26.03 40.53 21.15
CA GLY A 173 -27.18 40.94 20.34
C GLY A 173 -26.92 42.21 19.55
N VAL A 174 -27.39 42.23 18.31
CA VAL A 174 -27.46 43.45 17.49
C VAL A 174 -28.91 43.71 17.13
N GLN A 175 -29.40 44.94 17.32
CA GLN A 175 -30.77 45.23 16.93
C GLN A 175 -30.90 45.30 15.39
N GLY A 176 -31.93 44.66 14.84
CA GLY A 176 -32.11 44.49 13.39
C GLY A 176 -32.44 45.75 12.59
N LEU A 177 -32.38 46.93 13.20
CA LEU A 177 -32.57 48.23 12.54
C LEU A 177 -31.25 48.93 12.20
N ASN A 178 -30.12 48.37 12.64
CA ASN A 178 -28.80 48.94 12.42
C ASN A 178 -28.15 48.46 11.12
N SER A 179 -27.40 49.35 10.48
CA SER A 179 -26.60 49.10 9.27
C SER A 179 -25.10 49.03 9.61
N ASN A 180 -24.32 48.33 8.78
CA ASN A 180 -22.86 48.20 8.92
C ASN A 180 -22.43 47.84 10.35
N GLN A 181 -22.90 46.69 10.83
CA GLN A 181 -22.59 46.16 12.15
C GLN A 181 -21.55 45.05 12.02
N ASN A 182 -20.29 45.34 12.34
CA ASN A 182 -19.18 44.41 12.25
C ASN A 182 -18.81 43.93 13.65
N VAL A 183 -18.89 42.63 13.89
CA VAL A 183 -18.66 42.00 15.18
C VAL A 183 -17.68 40.85 15.01
N THR A 184 -16.61 40.84 15.80
CA THR A 184 -15.62 39.76 15.82
C THR A 184 -15.59 39.13 17.21
N VAL A 185 -15.78 37.82 17.30
CA VAL A 185 -15.61 37.03 18.52
C VAL A 185 -14.43 36.10 18.31
N ARG A 186 -13.37 36.29 19.09
CA ARG A 186 -12.16 35.46 18.98
C ARG A 186 -11.63 35.02 20.33
N ASN A 187 -11.07 33.81 20.39
CA ASN A 187 -10.49 33.23 21.61
C ASN A 187 -11.43 33.29 22.83
N SER A 188 -12.74 33.26 22.60
CA SER A 188 -13.73 33.62 23.61
C SER A 188 -14.68 32.46 23.89
N VAL A 189 -15.29 32.48 25.08
CA VAL A 189 -16.28 31.52 25.52
C VAL A 189 -17.58 32.26 25.82
N ILE A 190 -18.67 31.85 25.17
CA ILE A 190 -20.01 32.37 25.41
C ILE A 190 -20.88 31.23 25.94
N THR A 191 -21.60 31.47 27.04
CA THR A 191 -22.50 30.47 27.64
C THR A 191 -23.81 31.12 28.06
N THR A 192 -24.95 30.52 27.70
CA THR A 192 -26.27 31.03 28.05
C THR A 192 -27.32 29.93 28.15
N GLN A 193 -28.39 30.19 28.90
CA GLN A 193 -29.56 29.32 29.02
C GLN A 193 -30.65 29.60 27.97
N SER A 194 -30.40 30.53 27.04
CA SER A 194 -31.29 30.80 25.90
C SER A 194 -30.48 30.93 24.62
N THR A 195 -30.49 32.07 23.92
CA THR A 195 -29.80 32.27 22.65
C THR A 195 -28.41 32.85 22.82
N GLY A 196 -27.38 32.21 22.25
CA GLY A 196 -25.99 32.67 22.35
C GLY A 196 -25.78 34.01 21.66
N ILE A 197 -25.99 34.04 20.35
CA ILE A 197 -25.83 35.25 19.53
C ILE A 197 -27.08 35.52 18.70
N TYR A 198 -27.58 36.74 18.73
CA TYR A 198 -28.64 37.21 17.84
C TYR A 198 -28.09 38.25 16.87
N PHE A 199 -28.02 37.89 15.58
CA PHE A 199 -27.42 38.70 14.52
C PHE A 199 -28.40 38.98 13.35
N PRO A 200 -29.24 40.02 13.47
CA PRO A 200 -30.21 40.42 12.46
C PRO A 200 -29.92 41.75 11.70
N PRO A 201 -28.69 42.32 11.66
CA PRO A 201 -28.49 43.68 11.14
C PRO A 201 -28.90 43.81 9.67
N LYS A 202 -29.14 45.05 9.22
CA LYS A 202 -29.40 45.33 7.79
C LYS A 202 -28.19 45.02 6.90
N SER A 203 -26.98 45.20 7.45
CA SER A 203 -25.70 44.90 6.81
C SER A 203 -24.57 44.85 7.85
N GLY A 204 -23.44 44.27 7.47
CA GLY A 204 -22.27 44.07 8.34
C GLY A 204 -21.98 42.58 8.53
N THR A 205 -20.88 42.29 9.22
CA THR A 205 -20.33 40.93 9.31
C THR A 205 -20.14 40.49 10.76
N LEU A 206 -20.58 39.27 11.09
CA LEU A 206 -20.19 38.55 12.30
C LEU A 206 -19.09 37.57 11.95
N THR A 207 -17.92 37.70 12.56
CA THR A 207 -16.79 36.77 12.40
C THR A 207 -16.53 36.06 13.72
N ILE A 208 -16.41 34.73 13.70
CA ILE A 208 -16.14 33.91 14.88
C ILE A 208 -14.93 33.03 14.61
N GLU A 209 -13.94 33.12 15.50
CA GLU A 209 -12.63 32.49 15.37
C GLU A 209 -12.22 31.85 16.70
N ASN A 210 -11.77 30.60 16.69
CA ASN A 210 -11.21 29.90 17.85
C ASN A 210 -12.00 30.14 19.16
N SER A 211 -13.33 30.02 19.08
CA SER A 211 -14.24 30.39 20.18
C SER A 211 -15.25 29.28 20.45
N THR A 212 -15.75 29.22 21.68
CA THR A 212 -16.77 28.26 22.10
C THR A 212 -18.06 29.00 22.43
N ILE A 213 -19.17 28.58 21.83
CA ILE A 213 -20.52 29.10 22.12
C ILE A 213 -21.37 27.91 22.55
N THR A 214 -21.92 27.98 23.76
CA THR A 214 -22.84 26.96 24.28
C THR A 214 -24.12 27.62 24.72
N ALA A 215 -25.22 27.22 24.11
CA ALA A 215 -26.54 27.79 24.32
C ALA A 215 -27.59 26.68 24.49
N VAL A 216 -28.74 27.00 25.07
CA VAL A 216 -29.85 26.04 25.17
C VAL A 216 -30.76 26.22 23.96
N ASP A 217 -31.37 27.40 23.79
CA ASP A 217 -32.39 27.62 22.76
C ASP A 217 -31.81 27.64 21.35
N ASN A 218 -30.74 28.41 21.13
CA ASN A 218 -30.06 28.49 19.84
C ASN A 218 -28.60 28.93 20.06
N GLY A 219 -27.65 28.31 19.35
CA GLY A 219 -26.27 28.80 19.36
C GLY A 219 -26.18 30.21 18.77
N ILE A 220 -26.61 30.35 17.51
CA ILE A 220 -26.67 31.61 16.79
C ILE A 220 -27.97 31.70 16.00
N VAL A 221 -28.65 32.85 16.09
CA VAL A 221 -29.79 33.20 15.23
C VAL A 221 -29.36 34.28 14.24
N VAL A 222 -29.42 33.96 12.95
CA VAL A 222 -29.01 34.82 11.84
C VAL A 222 -30.23 35.27 11.05
N LYS A 223 -30.47 36.58 10.98
CA LYS A 223 -31.59 37.16 10.21
C LYS A 223 -31.17 38.28 9.26
N GLY A 224 -29.87 38.53 9.13
CA GLY A 224 -29.33 39.55 8.24
C GLY A 224 -27.82 39.66 8.33
N GLY A 225 -27.21 40.23 7.29
CA GLY A 225 -25.77 40.43 7.22
C GLY A 225 -25.01 39.16 6.83
N GLU A 226 -23.70 39.22 7.02
CA GLU A 226 -22.78 38.12 6.72
C GLU A 226 -22.32 37.47 8.03
N VAL A 227 -22.21 36.14 8.05
CA VAL A 227 -21.67 35.38 9.18
C VAL A 227 -20.56 34.50 8.65
N VAL A 228 -19.38 34.59 9.25
CA VAL A 228 -18.19 33.83 8.88
C VAL A 228 -17.69 33.09 10.11
N VAL A 229 -17.66 31.76 10.05
CA VAL A 229 -17.12 30.91 11.11
C VAL A 229 -15.84 30.25 10.63
N ASN A 230 -14.76 30.42 11.39
CA ASN A 230 -13.42 29.99 11.06
C ASN A 230 -12.76 29.22 12.21
N GLU A 231 -11.63 28.58 11.89
CA GLU A 231 -10.71 27.98 12.86
C GLU A 231 -11.39 26.90 13.72
N ASP A 232 -10.82 26.60 14.90
CA ASP A 232 -11.34 25.59 15.83
C ASP A 232 -12.52 26.13 16.67
N THR A 233 -13.49 26.77 16.00
CA THR A 233 -14.70 27.29 16.66
C THR A 233 -15.68 26.16 16.96
N LYS A 234 -16.24 26.12 18.17
CA LYS A 234 -17.28 25.17 18.58
C LYS A 234 -18.58 25.89 18.92
N ILE A 235 -19.69 25.50 18.30
CA ILE A 235 -21.02 26.04 18.56
C ILE A 235 -21.97 24.89 18.90
N THR A 236 -22.57 24.94 20.09
CA THR A 236 -23.44 23.89 20.62
C THR A 236 -24.79 24.45 21.05
N ALA A 237 -25.86 23.74 20.71
CA ALA A 237 -27.21 23.97 21.22
C ALA A 237 -27.82 22.68 21.81
N THR A 238 -28.44 22.78 22.98
CA THR A 238 -28.93 21.59 23.73
C THR A 238 -30.45 21.55 23.90
N GLY A 239 -31.16 22.63 23.62
CA GLY A 239 -32.59 22.76 23.87
C GLY A 239 -33.45 21.93 22.90
N THR A 240 -34.62 21.50 23.38
CA THR A 240 -35.64 20.86 22.54
C THR A 240 -36.30 21.91 21.64
N PRO A 241 -36.48 21.66 20.34
CA PRO A 241 -37.16 22.58 19.44
C PRO A 241 -38.62 22.82 19.85
N GLU A 242 -39.03 24.08 19.88
CA GLU A 242 -40.44 24.49 20.00
C GLU A 242 -41.05 24.81 18.62
N PRO A 243 -42.37 24.67 18.44
CA PRO A 243 -43.03 25.01 17.19
C PRO A 243 -42.79 26.47 16.80
N HIS A 244 -42.35 26.67 15.56
CA HIS A 244 -42.05 27.98 15.00
C HIS A 244 -42.57 28.02 13.56
N ASP A 245 -43.84 28.41 13.40
CA ASP A 245 -44.58 28.26 12.14
C ASP A 245 -44.49 29.50 11.23
N GLU A 246 -44.10 30.66 11.77
CA GLU A 246 -43.93 31.91 11.02
C GLU A 246 -42.61 32.61 11.40
N PRO A 247 -41.98 33.36 10.48
CA PRO A 247 -40.70 34.00 10.77
C PRO A 247 -40.84 35.06 11.86
N TYR A 248 -39.85 35.13 12.74
CA TYR A 248 -39.85 36.12 13.82
C TYR A 248 -39.79 37.54 13.25
N ASP A 249 -40.83 38.35 13.53
CA ASP A 249 -41.00 39.69 12.98
C ASP A 249 -40.42 40.81 13.89
N GLY A 250 -39.90 40.45 15.07
CA GLY A 250 -39.41 41.40 16.08
C GLY A 250 -40.50 41.91 17.03
N ASN A 251 -41.75 41.46 16.90
CA ASN A 251 -42.86 41.86 17.76
C ASN A 251 -42.93 40.97 19.00
N THR A 252 -43.01 41.59 20.18
CA THR A 252 -43.19 40.87 21.45
C THR A 252 -44.61 40.33 21.66
N SER A 253 -45.53 40.57 20.72
CA SER A 253 -46.96 40.21 20.82
C SER A 253 -47.37 39.03 19.92
N GLY A 254 -46.46 38.48 19.10
CA GLY A 254 -46.69 37.35 18.17
C GLY A 254 -46.17 36.00 18.71
N LEU A 255 -45.82 35.05 17.83
CA LEU A 255 -44.99 33.92 18.23
C LEU A 255 -43.69 34.44 18.86
N GLY A 256 -43.21 33.75 19.90
CA GLY A 256 -42.03 34.15 20.65
C GLY A 256 -40.76 34.20 19.80
N PHE A 257 -39.66 34.65 20.41
CA PHE A 257 -38.33 34.53 19.81
C PHE A 257 -38.05 33.04 19.50
N PRO A 258 -37.40 32.69 18.37
CA PRO A 258 -37.22 31.31 17.95
C PRO A 258 -36.48 30.49 19.01
N GLN A 259 -36.94 29.26 19.27
CA GLN A 259 -36.31 28.28 20.16
C GLN A 259 -36.14 26.97 19.40
N THR A 260 -35.11 26.90 18.58
CA THR A 260 -35.00 25.85 17.55
C THR A 260 -34.10 24.69 17.93
N GLY A 261 -33.29 24.84 18.98
CA GLY A 261 -32.27 23.88 19.38
C GLY A 261 -31.10 23.78 18.40
N ASN A 262 -31.03 24.63 17.37
CA ASN A 262 -29.98 24.55 16.35
C ASN A 262 -28.69 25.26 16.79
N ALA A 263 -27.54 24.72 16.39
CA ALA A 263 -26.25 25.40 16.59
C ALA A 263 -26.24 26.72 15.79
N ILE A 264 -26.69 26.69 14.54
CA ILE A 264 -26.98 27.90 13.75
C ILE A 264 -28.40 27.80 13.16
N TYR A 265 -29.23 28.79 13.49
CA TYR A 265 -30.55 28.99 12.90
C TYR A 265 -30.54 30.22 11.98
N VAL A 266 -30.74 29.98 10.69
CA VAL A 266 -30.82 31.03 9.66
C VAL A 266 -32.27 31.25 9.29
N GLU A 267 -32.74 32.48 9.40
CA GLU A 267 -34.14 32.80 9.15
C GLU A 267 -34.35 34.09 8.35
N GLY A 268 -35.04 33.95 7.22
CA GLY A 268 -35.49 35.08 6.41
C GLY A 268 -36.67 35.86 7.01
N GLY A 269 -37.52 36.42 6.15
CA GLY A 269 -38.68 37.24 6.54
C GLY A 269 -38.40 38.72 6.84
N TYR A 270 -37.16 39.09 7.17
CA TYR A 270 -36.77 40.49 7.28
C TYR A 270 -36.53 41.16 5.93
N THR A 271 -36.77 42.46 5.88
CA THR A 271 -36.62 43.28 4.67
C THR A 271 -35.78 44.53 4.91
N VAL A 272 -35.28 45.11 3.83
CA VAL A 272 -34.54 46.38 3.80
C VAL A 272 -35.05 47.27 2.68
N SER A 273 -34.99 48.58 2.88
CA SER A 273 -35.35 49.55 1.84
C SER A 273 -34.25 49.65 0.77
N SER A 274 -34.65 49.63 -0.49
CA SER A 274 -33.79 49.79 -1.65
C SER A 274 -34.34 50.87 -2.60
N ASN A 275 -33.52 51.28 -3.58
CA ASN A 275 -33.94 52.22 -4.64
C ASN A 275 -35.13 51.68 -5.46
N SER A 276 -35.32 50.36 -5.50
CA SER A 276 -36.38 49.65 -6.23
C SER A 276 -37.58 49.26 -5.34
N GLY A 277 -37.63 49.73 -4.08
CA GLY A 277 -38.66 49.36 -3.11
C GLY A 277 -38.11 48.52 -1.96
N THR A 278 -38.97 47.77 -1.28
CA THR A 278 -38.56 46.89 -0.18
C THR A 278 -38.08 45.55 -0.74
N VAL A 279 -36.88 45.11 -0.38
CA VAL A 279 -36.29 43.82 -0.79
C VAL A 279 -36.02 42.93 0.41
N ALA A 280 -35.85 41.63 0.17
CA ALA A 280 -35.40 40.69 1.19
C ALA A 280 -34.08 41.16 1.81
N ARG A 281 -33.93 41.00 3.12
CA ARG A 281 -32.69 41.32 3.81
C ARG A 281 -31.61 40.30 3.43
N PRO A 282 -30.43 40.72 2.93
CA PRO A 282 -29.36 39.78 2.58
C PRO A 282 -28.91 38.96 3.79
N ILE A 283 -28.62 37.68 3.56
CA ILE A 283 -28.12 36.75 4.57
C ILE A 283 -27.06 35.86 3.91
N ALA A 284 -25.80 35.95 4.31
CA ALA A 284 -24.76 35.04 3.84
C ALA A 284 -24.09 34.38 5.02
N VAL A 285 -24.21 33.06 5.14
CA VAL A 285 -23.51 32.27 6.16
C VAL A 285 -22.42 31.46 5.47
N THR A 286 -21.17 31.69 5.86
CA THR A 286 -20.00 30.97 5.36
C THR A 286 -19.34 30.23 6.52
N ILE A 287 -19.30 28.91 6.44
CA ILE A 287 -18.63 28.06 7.41
C ILE A 287 -17.37 27.49 6.76
N ASN A 288 -16.23 28.03 7.17
CA ASN A 288 -14.93 27.59 6.66
C ASN A 288 -14.39 26.40 7.43
N ASP A 289 -14.61 26.36 8.75
CA ASP A 289 -14.30 25.23 9.62
C ASP A 289 -15.03 25.34 10.97
N GLY A 290 -14.89 24.34 11.84
CA GLY A 290 -15.40 24.33 13.22
C GLY A 290 -16.20 23.08 13.56
N THR A 291 -16.80 23.04 14.75
CA THR A 291 -17.67 21.95 15.22
C THR A 291 -19.05 22.50 15.61
N PHE A 292 -20.11 21.91 15.06
CA PHE A 292 -21.49 22.39 15.18
C PHE A 292 -22.36 21.24 15.69
N GLU A 293 -22.79 21.36 16.95
CA GLU A 293 -23.52 20.31 17.65
C GLU A 293 -24.90 20.79 18.05
N SER A 294 -25.91 20.00 17.72
CA SER A 294 -27.26 20.11 18.25
C SER A 294 -27.64 18.78 18.88
N GLU A 295 -28.12 18.81 20.12
CA GLU A 295 -28.52 17.61 20.87
C GLU A 295 -29.91 17.10 20.46
N ASN A 296 -30.86 18.02 20.24
CA ASN A 296 -32.27 17.68 20.04
C ASN A 296 -32.83 18.19 18.69
N ALA A 297 -31.96 18.73 17.82
CA ALA A 297 -32.33 19.31 16.53
C ALA A 297 -31.27 19.01 15.46
N VAL A 298 -31.18 19.86 14.43
CA VAL A 298 -30.11 19.82 13.42
C VAL A 298 -29.02 20.84 13.73
N ALA A 299 -27.78 20.58 13.30
CA ALA A 299 -26.67 21.51 13.48
C ALA A 299 -26.96 22.87 12.81
N ILE A 300 -27.38 22.84 11.54
CA ILE A 300 -27.68 24.03 10.75
C ILE A 300 -29.09 23.94 10.16
N ALA A 301 -29.92 24.95 10.42
CA ALA A 301 -31.25 25.07 9.83
C ALA A 301 -31.39 26.40 9.07
N VAL A 302 -32.04 26.36 7.91
CA VAL A 302 -32.24 27.53 7.04
C VAL A 302 -33.71 27.59 6.61
N ASN A 303 -34.45 28.55 7.15
CA ASN A 303 -35.90 28.65 6.97
C ASN A 303 -36.35 30.02 6.46
N TYR A 304 -37.54 30.05 5.85
CA TYR A 304 -38.25 31.27 5.45
C TYR A 304 -37.46 32.22 4.52
N LEU A 305 -36.53 31.68 3.72
CA LEU A 305 -35.85 32.47 2.70
C LEU A 305 -36.84 32.93 1.62
N THR A 306 -36.72 34.19 1.22
CA THR A 306 -37.60 34.81 0.20
C THR A 306 -36.83 35.20 -1.06
N ASP A 307 -35.50 35.27 -0.99
CA ASP A 307 -34.62 35.51 -2.12
C ASP A 307 -33.33 34.70 -1.97
N THR A 308 -33.30 33.49 -2.54
CA THR A 308 -32.14 32.59 -2.46
C THR A 308 -30.94 33.05 -3.29
N SER A 309 -31.05 34.13 -4.06
CA SER A 309 -29.90 34.73 -4.75
C SER A 309 -29.02 35.58 -3.82
N THR A 310 -29.58 36.00 -2.69
CA THR A 310 -28.90 36.85 -1.68
C THR A 310 -28.99 36.28 -0.26
N GLN A 311 -29.68 35.15 -0.09
CA GLN A 311 -29.89 34.48 1.20
C GLN A 311 -29.45 33.02 1.11
N GLY A 312 -28.56 32.58 2.01
CA GLY A 312 -28.17 31.18 2.08
C GLY A 312 -27.01 30.88 3.03
N ALA A 313 -26.64 29.61 3.06
CA ALA A 313 -25.48 29.09 3.76
C ALA A 313 -24.59 28.33 2.78
N GLN A 314 -23.28 28.42 2.99
CA GLN A 314 -22.26 27.70 2.25
C GLN A 314 -21.22 27.14 3.23
N ILE A 315 -20.90 25.86 3.08
CA ILE A 315 -19.99 25.12 3.96
C ILE A 315 -18.83 24.60 3.13
N THR A 316 -17.61 24.99 3.49
CA THR A 316 -16.39 24.45 2.89
C THR A 316 -15.60 23.57 3.85
N GLY A 317 -15.93 23.58 5.15
CA GLY A 317 -15.29 22.76 6.16
C GLY A 317 -16.06 22.69 7.47
N GLY A 318 -15.77 21.67 8.29
CA GLY A 318 -16.29 21.54 9.66
C GLY A 318 -16.73 20.12 10.03
N VAL A 319 -17.24 19.99 11.26
CA VAL A 319 -17.81 18.76 11.82
C VAL A 319 -19.22 19.06 12.33
N PHE A 320 -20.20 18.25 11.97
CA PHE A 320 -21.62 18.52 12.22
C PHE A 320 -22.32 17.31 12.84
N SER A 321 -23.20 17.55 13.81
CA SER A 321 -24.03 16.49 14.44
C SER A 321 -25.23 16.05 13.61
N SER A 322 -25.47 16.67 12.45
CA SER A 322 -26.58 16.33 11.56
C SER A 322 -26.19 16.55 10.09
N ASP A 323 -27.04 16.07 9.18
CA ASP A 323 -26.84 16.24 7.74
C ASP A 323 -26.83 17.72 7.33
N VAL A 324 -25.85 18.09 6.51
CA VAL A 324 -25.63 19.44 5.99
C VAL A 324 -25.36 19.45 4.48
N GLU A 325 -25.55 18.32 3.79
CA GLU A 325 -25.12 18.13 2.39
C GLU A 325 -25.69 19.20 1.44
N GLN A 326 -26.91 19.68 1.68
CA GLN A 326 -27.51 20.75 0.87
C GLN A 326 -26.77 22.10 0.92
N PHE A 327 -25.84 22.29 1.86
CA PHE A 327 -25.07 23.52 2.03
C PHE A 327 -23.58 23.34 1.69
N VAL A 328 -23.13 22.11 1.40
CA VAL A 328 -21.73 21.81 1.09
C VAL A 328 -21.36 22.43 -0.26
N ALA A 329 -20.22 23.13 -0.30
CA ALA A 329 -19.69 23.70 -1.53
C ALA A 329 -19.31 22.61 -2.54
N GLU A 330 -19.46 22.88 -3.84
CA GLU A 330 -19.24 21.91 -4.91
C GLU A 330 -17.83 21.30 -4.90
N ASP A 331 -16.83 22.09 -4.49
CA ASP A 331 -15.41 21.70 -4.42
C ASP A 331 -14.97 21.12 -3.06
N ALA A 332 -15.88 21.02 -2.08
CA ALA A 332 -15.59 20.43 -0.78
C ALA A 332 -15.93 18.94 -0.74
N ALA A 333 -15.10 18.14 -0.08
CA ALA A 333 -15.41 16.74 0.22
C ALA A 333 -16.34 16.66 1.45
N SER A 334 -17.26 15.69 1.43
CA SER A 334 -18.15 15.41 2.57
C SER A 334 -18.24 13.91 2.86
N VAL A 335 -18.18 13.56 4.14
CA VAL A 335 -18.23 12.18 4.63
C VAL A 335 -19.12 12.09 5.86
N ARG A 336 -20.01 11.10 5.87
CA ARG A 336 -20.78 10.71 7.06
C ARG A 336 -20.13 9.50 7.71
N VAL A 337 -19.86 9.58 9.01
CA VAL A 337 -19.50 8.42 9.84
C VAL A 337 -20.71 8.08 10.70
N THR A 338 -21.12 6.81 10.70
CA THR A 338 -22.21 6.29 11.50
C THR A 338 -21.66 5.26 12.48
N SER A 339 -21.85 5.52 13.78
CA SER A 339 -21.38 4.70 14.89
C SER A 339 -22.59 4.29 15.74
N GLY A 340 -23.08 3.06 15.55
CA GLY A 340 -24.34 2.62 16.14
C GLY A 340 -25.54 3.34 15.53
N GLU A 341 -26.30 4.09 16.34
CA GLU A 341 -27.45 4.90 15.90
C GLU A 341 -27.09 6.36 15.60
N GLU A 342 -25.90 6.79 16.02
CA GLU A 342 -25.42 8.17 15.88
C GLU A 342 -24.69 8.38 14.55
N SER A 343 -24.75 9.60 14.02
CA SER A 343 -23.99 9.98 12.82
C SER A 343 -23.32 11.33 12.99
N THR A 344 -22.10 11.43 12.47
CA THR A 344 -21.30 12.67 12.42
C THR A 344 -20.91 12.95 10.98
N PHE A 345 -20.99 14.21 10.57
CA PHE A 345 -20.75 14.66 9.21
C PHE A 345 -19.49 15.52 9.17
N TYR A 346 -18.57 15.19 8.29
CA TYR A 346 -17.28 15.83 8.13
C TYR A 346 -17.25 16.49 6.76
N VAL A 347 -16.96 17.79 6.73
CA VAL A 347 -16.80 18.57 5.50
C VAL A 347 -15.42 19.20 5.49
N GLY A 348 -14.81 19.35 4.32
CA GLY A 348 -13.49 19.95 4.19
C GLY A 348 -12.84 19.66 2.85
N THR A 349 -11.53 19.87 2.77
CA THR A 349 -10.73 19.29 1.67
C THR A 349 -10.67 17.76 1.81
N SER A 350 -10.37 17.06 0.71
CA SER A 350 -10.15 15.61 0.70
C SER A 350 -9.18 15.14 1.80
N GLU A 351 -8.08 15.86 1.99
CA GLU A 351 -7.05 15.51 2.98
C GLU A 351 -7.55 15.74 4.41
N THR A 352 -8.13 16.90 4.69
CA THR A 352 -8.63 17.23 6.03
C THR A 352 -9.77 16.31 6.47
N VAL A 353 -10.67 15.95 5.55
CA VAL A 353 -11.78 15.04 5.84
C VAL A 353 -11.27 13.63 6.07
N ALA A 354 -10.36 13.14 5.21
CA ALA A 354 -9.78 11.81 5.39
C ALA A 354 -9.08 11.66 6.74
N GLN A 355 -8.33 12.68 7.17
CA GLN A 355 -7.65 12.67 8.47
C GLN A 355 -8.65 12.66 9.63
N ARG A 356 -9.65 13.56 9.63
CA ARG A 356 -10.68 13.62 10.69
C ARG A 356 -11.45 12.32 10.82
N VAL A 357 -11.80 11.72 9.69
CA VAL A 357 -12.49 10.42 9.64
C VAL A 357 -11.60 9.32 10.20
N ALA A 358 -10.32 9.24 9.79
CA ALA A 358 -9.40 8.24 10.32
C ALA A 358 -9.19 8.36 11.84
N ASP A 359 -9.17 9.58 12.38
CA ASP A 359 -9.04 9.84 13.81
C ASP A 359 -10.30 9.50 14.62
N ALA A 360 -11.48 9.55 14.00
CA ALA A 360 -12.76 9.36 14.67
C ALA A 360 -13.32 7.94 14.59
N VAL A 361 -13.03 7.19 13.52
CA VAL A 361 -13.72 5.91 13.27
C VAL A 361 -13.22 4.79 14.18
N ALA A 362 -14.13 3.90 14.55
CA ALA A 362 -13.85 2.67 15.28
C ALA A 362 -14.32 1.43 14.53
N SER A 363 -13.81 0.27 14.94
CA SER A 363 -14.27 -1.03 14.41
C SER A 363 -15.79 -1.18 14.58
N GLY A 364 -16.49 -1.50 13.49
CA GLY A 364 -17.95 -1.63 13.44
C GLY A 364 -18.65 -0.42 12.82
N ASP A 365 -17.96 0.70 12.65
CA ASP A 365 -18.53 1.90 12.07
C ASP A 365 -18.77 1.77 10.56
N THR A 366 -19.68 2.60 10.06
CA THR A 366 -19.89 2.79 8.63
C THR A 366 -19.47 4.19 8.22
N VAL A 367 -18.58 4.29 7.23
CA VAL A 367 -18.14 5.53 6.61
C VAL A 367 -18.77 5.64 5.23
N THR A 368 -19.58 6.67 4.99
CA THR A 368 -20.21 6.94 3.70
C THR A 368 -19.64 8.25 3.14
N VAL A 369 -18.88 8.17 2.05
CA VAL A 369 -18.45 9.36 1.31
C VAL A 369 -19.62 9.86 0.46
N LYS A 370 -19.96 11.14 0.61
CA LYS A 370 -21.12 11.80 -0.01
C LYS A 370 -20.70 12.68 -1.19
N ASN A 371 -19.61 13.44 -1.04
CA ASN A 371 -19.05 14.28 -2.10
C ASN A 371 -17.52 14.27 -2.11
N GLY A 372 -16.94 14.50 -3.30
CA GLY A 372 -15.50 14.67 -3.51
C GLY A 372 -14.68 13.37 -3.59
N ASP A 373 -13.43 13.51 -4.05
CA ASP A 373 -12.43 12.44 -4.00
C ASP A 373 -11.92 12.27 -2.56
N VAL A 374 -11.88 11.05 -2.02
CA VAL A 374 -11.45 10.81 -0.61
C VAL A 374 -10.61 9.53 -0.51
N SER A 375 -9.38 9.67 -0.01
CA SER A 375 -8.50 8.54 0.30
C SER A 375 -8.40 8.31 1.80
N LEU A 376 -9.16 7.34 2.30
CA LEU A 376 -9.15 6.95 3.71
C LEU A 376 -8.03 5.95 3.97
N THR A 377 -7.10 6.29 4.87
CA THR A 377 -5.97 5.43 5.23
C THR A 377 -5.89 5.26 6.74
N GLY A 378 -5.38 4.12 7.20
CA GLY A 378 -5.25 3.84 8.62
C GLY A 378 -6.58 3.48 9.31
N LEU A 379 -7.63 3.16 8.53
CA LEU A 379 -8.90 2.72 9.10
C LEU A 379 -8.70 1.38 9.85
N PRO A 380 -9.30 1.21 11.05
CA PRO A 380 -9.24 -0.04 11.79
C PRO A 380 -10.01 -1.15 11.05
N ASN A 381 -9.80 -2.39 11.47
CA ASN A 381 -10.57 -3.52 10.94
C ASN A 381 -12.07 -3.36 11.22
N ASN A 382 -12.88 -3.99 10.37
CA ASN A 382 -14.33 -4.05 10.49
C ASN A 382 -15.03 -2.68 10.35
N VAL A 383 -14.43 -1.73 9.63
CA VAL A 383 -15.11 -0.50 9.16
C VAL A 383 -15.68 -0.74 7.78
N THR A 384 -16.97 -0.45 7.60
CA THR A 384 -17.63 -0.50 6.29
C THR A 384 -17.49 0.85 5.60
N VAL A 385 -16.90 0.90 4.42
CA VAL A 385 -16.76 2.12 3.61
C VAL A 385 -17.67 2.05 2.39
N GLN A 386 -18.39 3.14 2.13
CA GLN A 386 -19.36 3.32 1.05
C GLN A 386 -19.03 4.58 0.26
N ASN A 387 -19.27 4.53 -1.05
CA ASN A 387 -19.20 5.68 -1.94
C ASN A 387 -20.59 5.97 -2.50
N ASP A 388 -21.28 6.96 -1.94
CA ASP A 388 -22.57 7.45 -2.43
C ASP A 388 -22.40 8.65 -3.39
N GLY A 389 -21.17 9.16 -3.51
CA GLY A 389 -20.81 10.28 -4.36
C GLY A 389 -20.34 9.85 -5.75
N THR A 390 -19.84 10.82 -6.50
CA THR A 390 -19.27 10.61 -7.85
C THR A 390 -17.74 10.63 -7.86
N GLY A 391 -17.11 10.96 -6.72
CA GLY A 391 -15.66 11.01 -6.57
C GLY A 391 -15.01 9.64 -6.43
N ASN A 392 -13.70 9.61 -6.61
CA ASN A 392 -12.87 8.43 -6.41
C ASN A 392 -12.64 8.23 -4.91
N VAL A 393 -13.02 7.06 -4.39
CA VAL A 393 -12.88 6.73 -2.98
C VAL A 393 -11.97 5.53 -2.82
N THR A 394 -11.06 5.61 -1.86
CA THR A 394 -10.21 4.46 -1.47
C THR A 394 -10.26 4.26 0.05
N ALA A 395 -10.25 3.00 0.47
CA ALA A 395 -10.20 2.58 1.87
C ALA A 395 -8.98 1.69 2.09
N ASN A 396 -7.99 2.17 2.85
CA ASN A 396 -6.69 1.53 3.05
C ASN A 396 -6.02 1.08 1.72
N GLY A 397 -6.18 1.89 0.67
CA GLY A 397 -5.62 1.63 -0.66
C GLY A 397 -6.51 0.78 -1.59
N VAL A 398 -7.64 0.26 -1.11
CA VAL A 398 -8.62 -0.48 -1.93
C VAL A 398 -9.67 0.48 -2.49
N GLU A 399 -9.96 0.40 -3.79
CA GLU A 399 -10.97 1.21 -4.45
C GLU A 399 -12.39 0.87 -3.95
N VAL A 400 -13.19 1.90 -3.65
CA VAL A 400 -14.58 1.80 -3.24
C VAL A 400 -15.47 2.31 -4.38
N GLY A 401 -15.88 1.39 -5.25
CA GLY A 401 -16.87 1.64 -6.30
C GLY A 401 -18.31 1.50 -5.79
N ASP A 402 -19.21 0.97 -6.63
CA ASP A 402 -20.64 0.81 -6.31
C ASP A 402 -20.94 -0.14 -5.14
N ARG A 403 -19.97 -0.96 -4.74
CA ARG A 403 -20.10 -1.92 -3.64
C ARG A 403 -19.28 -1.45 -2.45
N SER A 404 -19.86 -1.59 -1.25
CA SER A 404 -19.16 -1.28 -0.01
C SER A 404 -17.91 -2.14 0.18
N VAL A 405 -16.88 -1.55 0.78
CA VAL A 405 -15.64 -2.24 1.17
C VAL A 405 -15.60 -2.37 2.69
N ILE A 406 -15.36 -3.57 3.20
CA ILE A 406 -15.14 -3.79 4.64
C ILE A 406 -13.65 -3.90 4.87
N THR A 407 -13.10 -2.93 5.60
CA THR A 407 -11.68 -2.92 5.98
C THR A 407 -11.36 -4.11 6.88
N HIS A 408 -10.22 -4.75 6.66
CA HIS A 408 -9.73 -5.82 7.51
C HIS A 408 -8.23 -5.96 7.33
N THR A 409 -7.57 -6.55 8.32
CA THR A 409 -6.19 -6.97 8.18
C THR A 409 -6.18 -8.25 7.38
N HIS A 410 -5.39 -8.29 6.32
CA HIS A 410 -5.21 -9.50 5.55
C HIS A 410 -4.48 -10.56 6.37
N ILE A 411 -5.22 -11.59 6.74
CA ILE A 411 -4.66 -12.87 7.14
C ILE A 411 -5.04 -13.83 6.02
N TRP A 412 -4.08 -14.11 5.14
CA TRP A 412 -4.31 -14.97 4.01
C TRP A 412 -4.27 -16.43 4.45
N GLY A 413 -5.27 -17.21 4.05
CA GLY A 413 -5.24 -18.66 4.20
C GLY A 413 -4.19 -19.30 3.30
N THR A 414 -3.93 -20.59 3.52
CA THR A 414 -3.13 -21.39 2.59
C THR A 414 -3.78 -21.38 1.20
N PRO A 415 -3.02 -21.20 0.11
CA PRO A 415 -3.59 -21.13 -1.22
C PRO A 415 -4.23 -22.46 -1.63
N THR A 416 -5.34 -22.37 -2.36
CA THR A 416 -5.94 -23.49 -3.05
C THR A 416 -5.45 -23.51 -4.49
N TRP A 417 -5.09 -24.70 -5.00
CA TRP A 417 -4.47 -24.87 -6.31
C TRP A 417 -5.43 -25.52 -7.29
N VAL A 418 -5.58 -24.92 -8.47
CA VAL A 418 -6.29 -25.49 -9.61
C VAL A 418 -5.27 -25.73 -10.72
N TRP A 419 -5.24 -26.96 -11.23
CA TRP A 419 -4.35 -27.37 -12.32
C TRP A 419 -5.20 -27.67 -13.56
N GLU A 420 -4.69 -27.31 -14.73
CA GLU A 420 -5.21 -27.79 -16.00
C GLU A 420 -4.94 -29.29 -16.14
N ASP A 421 -5.84 -30.01 -16.83
CA ASP A 421 -5.77 -31.47 -16.98
C ASP A 421 -4.48 -31.96 -17.66
N ASP A 422 -3.89 -31.13 -18.52
CA ASP A 422 -2.65 -31.41 -19.24
C ASP A 422 -1.38 -30.88 -18.54
N TYR A 423 -1.53 -30.31 -17.35
CA TYR A 423 -0.46 -29.68 -16.56
C TYR A 423 0.21 -28.49 -17.25
N SER A 424 -0.43 -27.89 -18.27
CA SER A 424 0.11 -26.70 -18.97
C SER A 424 -0.09 -25.39 -18.20
N GLY A 425 -0.97 -25.40 -17.20
CA GLY A 425 -1.29 -24.25 -16.35
C GLY A 425 -1.66 -24.66 -14.93
N ALA A 426 -1.38 -23.78 -13.98
CA ALA A 426 -1.93 -23.84 -12.64
C ALA A 426 -2.18 -22.44 -12.09
N THR A 427 -3.19 -22.30 -11.24
CA THR A 427 -3.48 -21.06 -10.52
C THR A 427 -3.53 -21.33 -9.01
N ALA A 428 -3.03 -20.37 -8.24
CA ALA A 428 -3.13 -20.36 -6.78
C ALA A 428 -4.14 -19.29 -6.36
N THR A 429 -5.15 -19.68 -5.60
CA THR A 429 -6.17 -18.77 -5.04
C THR A 429 -5.93 -18.60 -3.55
N PHE A 430 -5.62 -17.37 -3.14
CA PHE A 430 -5.49 -16.95 -1.75
C PHE A 430 -6.81 -16.34 -1.29
N THR A 431 -7.37 -16.86 -0.20
CA THR A 431 -8.61 -16.35 0.38
C THR A 431 -8.30 -15.70 1.72
N CYS A 432 -8.79 -14.48 1.94
CA CYS A 432 -8.64 -13.83 3.23
C CYS A 432 -9.48 -14.56 4.28
N THR A 433 -8.90 -14.88 5.45
CA THR A 433 -9.66 -15.54 6.52
C THR A 433 -10.66 -14.61 7.20
N GLY A 434 -10.44 -13.29 7.12
CA GLY A 434 -11.34 -12.27 7.64
C GLY A 434 -12.54 -11.99 6.73
N ASP A 435 -12.42 -12.27 5.44
CA ASP A 435 -13.47 -12.12 4.44
C ASP A 435 -13.33 -13.20 3.36
N ALA A 436 -14.17 -14.23 3.46
CA ALA A 436 -14.13 -15.36 2.52
C ALA A 436 -14.50 -14.99 1.07
N SER A 437 -15.10 -13.82 0.85
CA SER A 437 -15.39 -13.31 -0.50
C SER A 437 -14.20 -12.59 -1.13
N HIS A 438 -13.22 -12.19 -0.33
CA HIS A 438 -12.02 -11.52 -0.78
C HIS A 438 -10.94 -12.52 -1.16
N THR A 439 -10.74 -12.70 -2.46
CA THR A 439 -9.79 -13.65 -3.02
C THR A 439 -8.83 -13.00 -4.00
N GLU A 440 -7.56 -13.38 -3.93
CA GLU A 440 -6.53 -13.05 -4.90
C GLU A 440 -6.12 -14.31 -5.67
N ILE A 441 -6.05 -14.20 -7.01
CA ILE A 441 -5.76 -15.35 -7.90
C ILE A 441 -4.50 -15.04 -8.69
N LEU A 442 -3.48 -15.89 -8.54
CA LEU A 442 -2.22 -15.76 -9.26
C LEU A 442 -2.02 -16.94 -10.22
N SER A 443 -1.54 -16.64 -11.43
CA SER A 443 -1.05 -17.66 -12.36
C SER A 443 0.34 -18.14 -11.93
N ALA A 444 0.52 -19.45 -11.86
CA ALA A 444 1.75 -20.06 -11.37
C ALA A 444 2.81 -20.24 -12.46
N ALA A 445 4.08 -20.07 -12.09
CA ALA A 445 5.20 -20.54 -12.89
C ALA A 445 5.34 -22.06 -12.73
N LEU A 446 5.55 -22.76 -13.84
CA LEU A 446 5.63 -24.23 -13.85
C LEU A 446 7.03 -24.72 -14.19
N THR A 447 7.49 -25.74 -13.45
CA THR A 447 8.69 -26.52 -13.77
C THR A 447 8.37 -28.01 -13.74
N GLY A 448 8.93 -28.80 -14.65
CA GLY A 448 8.74 -30.24 -14.70
C GLY A 448 10.06 -31.00 -14.63
N GLU A 449 10.16 -31.98 -13.73
CA GLU A 449 11.30 -32.89 -13.64
C GLU A 449 10.86 -34.32 -13.99
N THR A 450 11.53 -34.91 -14.98
CA THR A 450 11.20 -36.25 -15.49
C THR A 450 12.23 -37.28 -15.03
N ALA A 451 11.76 -38.26 -14.26
CA ALA A 451 12.43 -39.54 -14.10
C ALA A 451 12.02 -40.46 -15.26
N PRO A 452 12.95 -40.85 -16.16
CA PRO A 452 12.60 -41.65 -17.33
C PRO A 452 12.14 -43.05 -16.91
N ALA A 453 11.21 -43.61 -17.69
CA ALA A 453 10.82 -45.00 -17.54
C ALA A 453 11.96 -45.95 -17.93
N THR A 454 12.03 -47.11 -17.29
CA THR A 454 12.92 -48.20 -17.70
C THR A 454 12.11 -49.31 -18.39
N CYS A 455 12.75 -50.41 -18.81
CA CYS A 455 12.03 -51.53 -19.41
C CYS A 455 10.94 -52.11 -18.49
N THR A 456 11.17 -52.06 -17.18
CA THR A 456 10.33 -52.75 -16.19
C THR A 456 9.70 -51.81 -15.16
N GLU A 457 10.25 -50.62 -14.96
CA GLU A 457 9.73 -49.63 -14.01
C GLU A 457 9.13 -48.43 -14.75
N ALA A 458 7.94 -48.02 -14.31
CA ALA A 458 7.30 -46.80 -14.77
C ALA A 458 8.18 -45.59 -14.45
N GLY A 459 8.22 -44.62 -15.37
CA GLY A 459 8.80 -43.31 -15.12
C GLY A 459 7.76 -42.38 -14.49
N GLN A 460 8.16 -41.16 -14.20
CA GLN A 460 7.23 -40.12 -13.78
C GLN A 460 7.76 -38.73 -14.11
N THR A 461 6.85 -37.81 -14.41
CA THR A 461 7.14 -36.38 -14.43
C THR A 461 6.48 -35.74 -13.22
N VAL A 462 7.26 -35.06 -12.38
CA VAL A 462 6.76 -34.24 -11.28
C VAL A 462 6.71 -32.79 -11.75
N TYR A 463 5.50 -32.25 -11.87
CA TYR A 463 5.27 -30.84 -12.12
C TYR A 463 5.19 -30.09 -10.80
N THR A 464 5.95 -29.01 -10.69
CA THR A 464 5.93 -28.08 -9.55
C THR A 464 5.40 -26.74 -10.04
N ALA A 465 4.32 -26.28 -9.43
CA ALA A 465 3.80 -24.94 -9.62
C ALA A 465 4.30 -24.03 -8.49
N SER A 466 4.68 -22.79 -8.82
CA SER A 466 5.20 -21.82 -7.87
C SER A 466 4.59 -20.44 -8.11
N VAL A 467 4.18 -19.77 -7.03
CA VAL A 467 3.76 -18.35 -7.03
C VAL A 467 4.49 -17.60 -5.92
N GLU A 468 4.70 -16.29 -6.11
CA GLU A 468 5.12 -15.39 -5.04
C GLU A 468 3.95 -14.50 -4.63
N PHE A 469 3.67 -14.42 -3.33
CA PHE A 469 2.61 -13.59 -2.78
C PHE A 469 3.06 -13.01 -1.43
N ASN A 470 2.96 -11.69 -1.27
CA ASN A 470 3.44 -10.95 -0.08
C ASN A 470 4.88 -11.24 0.34
N GLY A 471 5.77 -11.49 -0.64
CA GLY A 471 7.19 -11.76 -0.38
C GLY A 471 7.50 -13.20 0.07
N GLU A 472 6.51 -14.09 0.08
CA GLU A 472 6.68 -15.53 0.33
C GLU A 472 6.43 -16.34 -0.95
N THR A 473 7.14 -17.47 -1.08
CA THR A 473 6.96 -18.41 -2.19
C THR A 473 6.08 -19.57 -1.76
N TYR A 474 5.05 -19.86 -2.56
CA TYR A 474 4.13 -20.97 -2.35
C TYR A 474 4.24 -21.95 -3.50
N THR A 475 4.24 -23.25 -3.19
CA THR A 475 4.38 -24.32 -4.20
C THR A 475 3.36 -25.44 -4.03
N ASP A 476 2.94 -26.03 -5.14
CA ASP A 476 2.18 -27.29 -5.17
C ASP A 476 2.77 -28.23 -6.22
N THR A 477 2.52 -29.54 -6.09
CA THR A 477 3.07 -30.54 -7.02
C THR A 477 2.03 -31.53 -7.52
N LYS A 478 2.16 -31.92 -8.79
CA LYS A 478 1.38 -32.99 -9.41
C LYS A 478 2.30 -33.97 -10.13
N THR A 479 1.99 -35.25 -10.02
CA THR A 479 2.79 -36.31 -10.64
C THR A 479 2.02 -36.96 -11.78
N ALA A 480 2.60 -36.92 -12.98
CA ALA A 480 2.13 -37.69 -14.13
C ALA A 480 2.99 -38.95 -14.27
N VAL A 481 2.37 -40.13 -14.16
CA VAL A 481 3.07 -41.41 -14.30
C VAL A 481 3.29 -41.70 -15.79
N LEU A 482 4.52 -42.07 -16.14
CA LEU A 482 4.88 -42.57 -17.46
C LEU A 482 4.90 -44.10 -17.43
N PRO A 483 4.21 -44.80 -18.33
CA PRO A 483 4.25 -46.26 -18.36
C PRO A 483 5.69 -46.77 -18.57
N ALA A 484 5.99 -47.97 -18.08
CA ALA A 484 7.26 -48.63 -18.35
C ALA A 484 7.50 -48.72 -19.87
N ALA A 485 8.73 -48.51 -20.31
CA ALA A 485 9.07 -48.50 -21.73
C ALA A 485 8.91 -49.88 -22.40
N GLY A 486 8.93 -50.95 -21.59
CA GLY A 486 8.91 -52.33 -22.07
C GLY A 486 10.22 -52.74 -22.76
N HIS A 487 10.32 -54.02 -23.08
CA HIS A 487 11.45 -54.53 -23.87
C HIS A 487 11.16 -54.41 -25.36
N THR A 488 12.10 -53.79 -26.10
CA THR A 488 12.13 -53.88 -27.57
C THR A 488 13.22 -54.88 -27.97
N LEU A 489 12.82 -56.13 -28.16
CA LEU A 489 13.72 -57.28 -28.35
C LEU A 489 14.00 -57.56 -29.84
N THR A 490 15.26 -57.87 -30.14
CA THR A 490 15.70 -58.40 -31.44
C THR A 490 16.20 -59.83 -31.23
N HIS A 491 15.66 -60.78 -31.99
CA HIS A 491 16.01 -62.20 -31.90
C HIS A 491 17.31 -62.49 -32.66
N HIS A 492 18.16 -63.33 -32.07
CA HIS A 492 19.40 -63.84 -32.63
C HIS A 492 19.36 -65.37 -32.58
N GLU A 493 19.46 -66.01 -33.76
CA GLU A 493 19.45 -67.46 -33.88
C GLU A 493 20.74 -68.10 -33.34
N ARG A 494 20.64 -69.36 -32.89
CA ARG A 494 21.78 -70.15 -32.44
C ARG A 494 22.74 -70.44 -33.60
N VAL A 495 24.03 -70.22 -33.37
CA VAL A 495 25.11 -70.59 -34.29
C VAL A 495 26.01 -71.60 -33.60
N GLU A 496 26.20 -72.78 -34.20
CA GLU A 496 27.10 -73.80 -33.64
C GLU A 496 28.57 -73.37 -33.74
N ALA A 497 29.35 -73.66 -32.70
CA ALA A 497 30.79 -73.44 -32.73
C ALA A 497 31.47 -74.44 -33.67
N THR A 498 32.63 -74.05 -34.18
CA THR A 498 33.53 -74.91 -34.96
C THR A 498 34.92 -74.90 -34.33
N CYS A 499 35.87 -75.66 -34.87
CA CYS A 499 37.27 -75.57 -34.42
C CYS A 499 37.99 -74.30 -34.92
N THR A 500 37.31 -73.42 -35.67
CA THR A 500 37.90 -72.18 -36.25
C THR A 500 37.08 -70.92 -35.98
N ALA A 501 35.84 -71.04 -35.50
CA ALA A 501 34.97 -69.91 -35.15
C ALA A 501 34.09 -70.27 -33.95
N GLU A 502 34.01 -69.37 -32.97
CA GLU A 502 33.08 -69.47 -31.85
C GLU A 502 31.63 -69.47 -32.36
N GLY A 503 30.75 -70.17 -31.64
CA GLY A 503 29.31 -70.14 -31.89
C GLY A 503 28.60 -69.11 -31.02
N SER A 504 27.29 -68.99 -31.18
CA SER A 504 26.42 -68.20 -30.30
C SER A 504 25.21 -69.02 -29.86
N LYS A 505 24.80 -68.86 -28.59
CA LYS A 505 23.50 -69.35 -28.12
C LYS A 505 22.38 -68.61 -28.85
N GLU A 506 21.17 -69.14 -28.84
CA GLU A 506 19.97 -68.36 -29.20
C GLU A 506 19.70 -67.33 -28.10
N TYR A 507 19.39 -66.08 -28.46
CA TYR A 507 19.09 -65.02 -27.49
C TYR A 507 18.29 -63.86 -28.11
N TRP A 508 17.71 -63.02 -27.25
CA TRP A 508 17.02 -61.79 -27.61
C TRP A 508 17.72 -60.58 -27.01
N SER A 509 18.17 -59.63 -27.83
CA SER A 509 18.83 -58.41 -27.34
C SER A 509 17.82 -57.26 -27.23
N CYS A 510 17.76 -56.58 -26.09
CA CYS A 510 16.90 -55.43 -25.89
C CYS A 510 17.62 -54.12 -26.25
N SER A 511 17.05 -53.34 -27.17
CA SER A 511 17.60 -52.03 -27.55
C SER A 511 17.41 -50.93 -26.49
N VAL A 512 16.49 -51.12 -25.55
CA VAL A 512 16.18 -50.14 -24.49
C VAL A 512 17.19 -50.25 -23.33
N CYS A 513 17.48 -51.45 -22.84
CA CYS A 513 18.42 -51.65 -21.71
C CYS A 513 19.77 -52.27 -22.09
N GLY A 514 19.96 -52.67 -23.35
CA GLY A 514 21.21 -53.29 -23.83
C GLY A 514 21.47 -54.71 -23.33
N LYS A 515 20.54 -55.30 -22.58
CA LYS A 515 20.65 -56.66 -22.02
C LYS A 515 20.21 -57.71 -23.03
N ASN A 516 20.68 -58.95 -22.82
CA ASN A 516 20.27 -60.11 -23.60
C ASN A 516 19.40 -61.04 -22.74
N PHE A 517 18.48 -61.75 -23.38
CA PHE A 517 17.51 -62.63 -22.74
C PHE A 517 17.47 -63.99 -23.44
N SER A 518 17.13 -65.05 -22.71
CA SER A 518 16.94 -66.39 -23.29
C SER A 518 15.53 -66.65 -23.83
N ASP A 519 14.61 -65.70 -23.67
CA ASP A 519 13.20 -65.80 -24.03
C ASP A 519 12.71 -64.57 -24.82
N ALA A 520 11.60 -64.75 -25.54
CA ALA A 520 11.00 -63.71 -26.39
C ALA A 520 10.19 -62.69 -25.58
N GLU A 521 9.88 -62.98 -24.32
CA GLU A 521 9.16 -62.11 -23.39
C GLU A 521 10.10 -61.15 -22.64
N GLY A 522 11.41 -61.38 -22.69
CA GLY A 522 12.43 -60.52 -22.06
C GLY A 522 12.47 -60.66 -20.55
N THR A 523 12.17 -61.84 -20.02
CA THR A 523 12.05 -62.10 -18.58
C THR A 523 13.29 -62.76 -17.97
N ASP A 524 14.00 -63.60 -18.73
CA ASP A 524 15.16 -64.35 -18.27
C ASP A 524 16.46 -63.75 -18.86
N GLU A 525 17.09 -62.82 -18.12
CA GLU A 525 18.34 -62.17 -18.53
C GLU A 525 19.52 -63.15 -18.57
N ILE A 526 20.33 -63.05 -19.62
CA ILE A 526 21.58 -63.82 -19.80
C ILE A 526 22.77 -62.89 -20.06
N THR A 527 23.94 -63.27 -19.55
CA THR A 527 25.19 -62.49 -19.69
C THR A 527 26.17 -63.08 -20.71
N GLU A 528 26.03 -64.36 -21.04
CA GLU A 528 26.94 -65.08 -21.93
C GLU A 528 26.22 -65.63 -23.15
N THR A 529 26.53 -65.07 -24.31
CA THR A 529 25.98 -65.49 -25.61
C THR A 529 26.95 -66.35 -26.42
N VAL A 530 28.23 -66.39 -26.06
CA VAL A 530 29.28 -67.09 -26.84
C VAL A 530 29.35 -68.58 -26.48
N ILE A 531 29.48 -69.43 -27.50
CA ILE A 531 29.80 -70.86 -27.40
C ILE A 531 31.28 -71.02 -27.79
N PRO A 532 32.15 -71.55 -26.89
CA PRO A 532 33.58 -71.73 -27.19
C PRO A 532 33.85 -72.63 -28.39
N LEU A 533 35.05 -72.49 -28.98
CA LEU A 533 35.54 -73.35 -30.06
C LEU A 533 35.50 -74.84 -29.69
N ILE A 534 35.27 -75.69 -30.69
CA ILE A 534 35.38 -77.16 -30.53
C ILE A 534 36.84 -77.57 -30.65
N ASP A 535 37.32 -78.45 -29.76
CA ASP A 535 38.68 -78.99 -29.83
C ASP A 535 38.95 -79.75 -31.14
N HIS A 536 40.21 -79.72 -31.60
CA HIS A 536 40.61 -80.47 -32.80
C HIS A 536 40.56 -81.99 -32.55
N THR A 537 39.90 -82.71 -33.44
CA THR A 537 39.95 -84.17 -33.52
C THR A 537 40.82 -84.57 -34.72
N TYR A 538 41.88 -85.33 -34.48
CA TYR A 538 42.81 -85.79 -35.52
C TYR A 538 42.51 -87.25 -35.88
N ASP A 539 42.56 -87.59 -37.18
CA ASP A 539 42.40 -88.98 -37.64
C ASP A 539 43.62 -89.82 -37.23
N SER A 540 43.42 -91.10 -36.93
CA SER A 540 44.49 -92.07 -36.64
C SER A 540 45.37 -92.40 -37.85
N GLY A 541 44.88 -92.17 -39.08
CA GLY A 541 45.65 -92.40 -40.29
C GLY A 541 46.75 -91.38 -40.50
N TRP A 542 47.99 -91.83 -40.64
CA TRP A 542 49.13 -90.97 -40.95
C TRP A 542 49.01 -90.38 -42.37
N LYS A 543 49.21 -89.07 -42.48
CA LYS A 543 49.56 -88.40 -43.73
C LYS A 543 51.07 -88.34 -43.84
N SER A 544 51.60 -88.37 -45.06
CA SER A 544 53.03 -88.28 -45.32
C SER A 544 53.33 -87.54 -46.62
N ASP A 545 54.49 -86.90 -46.67
CA ASP A 545 55.13 -86.38 -47.88
C ASP A 545 56.55 -86.95 -48.02
N ASP A 546 57.42 -86.34 -48.83
CA ASP A 546 58.80 -86.81 -49.02
C ASP A 546 59.72 -86.56 -47.81
N THR A 547 59.28 -85.73 -46.85
CA THR A 547 60.10 -85.24 -45.75
C THR A 547 59.59 -85.72 -44.38
N ASN A 548 58.28 -85.63 -44.13
CA ASN A 548 57.64 -85.88 -42.84
C ASN A 548 56.36 -86.74 -42.95
N HIS A 549 55.87 -87.20 -41.80
CA HIS A 549 54.53 -87.72 -41.58
C HIS A 549 53.83 -86.96 -40.43
N TRP A 550 52.50 -86.78 -40.49
CA TRP A 550 51.68 -86.08 -39.49
C TRP A 550 50.26 -86.63 -39.42
N HIS A 551 49.53 -86.31 -38.35
CA HIS A 551 48.08 -86.45 -38.29
C HIS A 551 47.41 -85.13 -38.64
N GLU A 552 46.35 -85.19 -39.44
CA GLU A 552 45.67 -84.00 -39.95
C GLU A 552 44.23 -83.96 -39.47
N CYS A 553 43.81 -82.82 -38.91
CA CYS A 553 42.41 -82.56 -38.63
C CYS A 553 41.69 -82.18 -39.93
N ALA A 554 40.38 -82.42 -40.03
CA ALA A 554 39.60 -82.07 -41.22
C ALA A 554 39.67 -80.58 -41.61
N CYS A 555 40.04 -79.69 -40.68
CA CYS A 555 40.26 -78.26 -40.95
C CYS A 555 41.65 -77.90 -41.48
N GLY A 556 42.55 -78.89 -41.66
CA GLY A 556 43.92 -78.70 -42.16
C GLY A 556 44.97 -78.41 -41.09
N ALA A 557 44.61 -78.41 -39.81
CA ALA A 557 45.58 -78.35 -38.72
C ALA A 557 46.38 -79.65 -38.65
N LYS A 558 47.72 -79.55 -38.58
CA LYS A 558 48.64 -80.70 -38.44
C LYS A 558 49.01 -80.91 -36.98
N ALA A 559 49.11 -82.18 -36.57
CA ALA A 559 49.63 -82.62 -35.27
C ALA A 559 50.63 -83.77 -35.48
N ASP A 560 51.50 -83.98 -34.48
CA ASP A 560 52.46 -85.09 -34.43
C ASP A 560 53.37 -85.18 -35.67
N GLU A 561 53.75 -84.04 -36.25
CA GLU A 561 54.62 -83.96 -37.42
C GLU A 561 56.06 -84.41 -37.09
N ALA A 562 56.54 -85.44 -37.77
CA ALA A 562 57.86 -86.03 -37.57
C ALA A 562 58.49 -86.49 -38.88
N ALA A 563 59.84 -86.55 -38.94
CA ALA A 563 60.58 -87.03 -40.11
C ALA A 563 60.52 -88.57 -40.25
N HIS A 564 60.67 -89.07 -41.48
CA HIS A 564 60.61 -90.52 -41.76
C HIS A 564 61.76 -91.33 -41.14
N HIS A 565 61.41 -92.47 -40.56
CA HIS A 565 62.36 -93.52 -40.14
C HIS A 565 62.24 -94.75 -41.05
N PHE A 566 63.24 -94.96 -41.91
CA PHE A 566 63.18 -95.95 -43.00
C PHE A 566 63.88 -97.28 -42.65
N LYS A 567 63.29 -98.39 -43.12
CA LYS A 567 63.92 -99.72 -43.17
C LYS A 567 63.97 -100.26 -44.59
N TRP A 568 64.94 -101.12 -44.89
CA TRP A 568 65.00 -101.81 -46.18
C TRP A 568 64.10 -103.05 -46.19
N VAL A 569 63.23 -103.13 -47.21
CA VAL A 569 62.34 -104.26 -47.48
C VAL A 569 62.75 -104.90 -48.80
N LEU A 570 62.97 -106.22 -48.79
CA LEU A 570 63.34 -106.99 -49.99
C LEU A 570 62.08 -107.36 -50.77
N ASP A 571 61.94 -106.85 -51.98
CA ASP A 571 60.75 -107.06 -52.83
C ASP A 571 60.85 -108.35 -53.63
N ARG A 572 62.05 -108.62 -54.17
CA ARG A 572 62.34 -109.80 -54.99
C ARG A 572 63.78 -110.23 -54.79
N GLU A 573 63.99 -111.51 -54.50
CA GLU A 573 65.34 -112.06 -54.38
C GLU A 573 66.03 -112.13 -55.76
N ALA A 574 67.35 -111.90 -55.78
CA ALA A 574 68.15 -112.11 -56.99
C ALA A 574 68.45 -113.60 -57.18
N THR A 575 68.42 -114.07 -58.43
CA THR A 575 68.71 -115.46 -58.80
C THR A 575 69.95 -115.53 -59.69
N GLU A 576 70.45 -116.73 -60.00
CA GLU A 576 71.67 -116.90 -60.80
C GLU A 576 71.60 -116.28 -62.20
N THR A 577 70.39 -115.99 -62.72
CA THR A 577 70.17 -115.42 -64.06
C THR A 577 69.35 -114.12 -64.07
N GLU A 578 68.71 -113.71 -62.96
CA GLU A 578 67.86 -112.51 -62.88
C GLU A 578 68.17 -111.64 -61.65
N ALA A 579 68.16 -110.31 -61.82
CA ALA A 579 68.31 -109.35 -60.73
C ALA A 579 67.08 -109.32 -59.80
N GLY A 580 67.29 -109.19 -58.49
CA GLY A 580 66.27 -108.90 -57.48
C GLY A 580 65.98 -107.40 -57.32
N SER A 581 65.16 -107.02 -56.34
CA SER A 581 64.87 -105.61 -55.98
C SER A 581 64.55 -105.45 -54.49
N LYS A 582 64.85 -104.28 -53.92
CA LYS A 582 64.49 -103.87 -52.55
C LYS A 582 64.15 -102.37 -52.48
N HIS A 583 63.31 -101.94 -51.55
CA HIS A 583 63.01 -100.51 -51.31
C HIS A 583 63.16 -100.11 -49.83
N GLU A 584 63.12 -98.81 -49.54
CA GLU A 584 63.05 -98.28 -48.18
C GLU A 584 61.61 -97.90 -47.81
N GLU A 585 61.08 -98.40 -46.71
CA GLU A 585 59.73 -98.09 -46.21
C GLU A 585 59.80 -97.46 -44.82
N CYS A 586 59.02 -96.39 -44.57
CA CYS A 586 58.92 -95.77 -43.27
C CYS A 586 58.15 -96.69 -42.31
N GLU A 587 58.75 -96.97 -41.15
CA GLU A 587 58.19 -97.91 -40.20
C GLU A 587 56.89 -97.44 -39.53
N ASP A 588 56.68 -96.13 -39.46
CA ASP A 588 55.55 -95.54 -38.74
C ASP A 588 54.34 -95.30 -39.65
N CYS A 589 54.56 -94.69 -40.82
CA CYS A 589 53.48 -94.30 -41.73
C CYS A 589 53.36 -95.16 -43.00
N GLY A 590 54.30 -96.09 -43.25
CA GLY A 590 54.29 -96.95 -44.45
C GLY A 590 54.66 -96.22 -45.76
N TYR A 591 55.25 -95.03 -45.70
CA TYR A 591 55.71 -94.32 -46.90
C TYR A 591 56.91 -95.06 -47.52
N GLN A 592 56.81 -95.42 -48.79
CA GLN A 592 57.82 -96.21 -49.51
C GLN A 592 58.58 -95.33 -50.51
N LYS A 593 59.91 -95.44 -50.51
CA LYS A 593 60.76 -94.90 -51.57
C LYS A 593 60.80 -95.83 -52.78
N ASP A 594 61.29 -95.33 -53.89
CA ASP A 594 61.48 -96.12 -55.11
C ASP A 594 62.41 -97.33 -54.88
N ALA A 595 62.04 -98.47 -55.47
CA ALA A 595 62.80 -99.71 -55.36
C ALA A 595 64.12 -99.66 -56.15
N VAL A 596 65.15 -100.26 -55.58
CA VAL A 596 66.51 -100.37 -56.11
C VAL A 596 66.81 -101.83 -56.48
N GLU A 597 67.42 -102.07 -57.66
CA GLU A 597 67.77 -103.41 -58.15
C GLU A 597 68.95 -104.07 -57.39
N ILE A 598 68.93 -105.41 -57.31
CA ILE A 598 69.96 -106.27 -56.74
C ILE A 598 70.51 -107.20 -57.85
N PRO A 599 71.80 -107.19 -58.22
CA PRO A 599 72.33 -107.98 -59.35
C PRO A 599 72.27 -109.52 -59.20
N ALA A 600 72.29 -110.26 -60.32
CA ALA A 600 72.22 -111.75 -60.42
C ALA A 600 73.54 -112.49 -60.06
N THR A 601 73.47 -113.78 -59.66
CA THR A 601 74.55 -114.49 -58.92
C THR A 601 75.52 -115.46 -59.66
N GLY A 602 75.28 -115.95 -60.91
CA GLY A 602 76.24 -116.56 -61.89
C GLY A 602 77.06 -117.86 -61.59
N THR A 603 77.36 -118.70 -62.62
CA THR A 603 78.23 -119.92 -62.59
C THR A 603 79.38 -119.90 -63.62
N ASP A 604 80.64 -120.15 -63.22
CA ASP A 604 81.59 -121.15 -63.79
C ASP A 604 83.01 -121.12 -63.14
N THR A 605 83.71 -122.24 -63.35
CA THR A 605 85.05 -122.73 -63.00
C THR A 605 86.31 -121.80 -62.97
N MET A 606 87.31 -122.24 -62.18
CA MET A 606 88.65 -121.65 -61.88
C MET A 606 89.61 -121.46 -63.07
N ASP A 607 90.39 -120.37 -63.08
CA ASP A 607 91.89 -120.35 -63.18
C ASP A 607 92.46 -118.93 -62.81
N PRO A 608 93.63 -118.79 -62.15
CA PRO A 608 94.10 -117.56 -61.51
C PRO A 608 95.23 -116.83 -62.27
N SER A 609 95.16 -115.50 -62.35
CA SER A 609 96.36 -114.65 -62.39
C SER A 609 96.03 -113.21 -62.00
N ASP A 610 96.91 -112.64 -61.18
CA ASP A 610 97.13 -111.21 -60.92
C ASP A 610 96.19 -110.45 -59.98
N SER A 611 96.69 -110.25 -58.75
CA SER A 611 96.53 -108.96 -58.05
C SER A 611 97.43 -107.93 -58.75
N PRO A 612 97.05 -106.64 -58.86
CA PRO A 612 97.23 -105.75 -57.70
C PRO A 612 96.25 -104.54 -57.58
N ARG A 613 96.15 -104.01 -56.33
CA ARG A 613 96.07 -102.57 -55.95
C ARG A 613 94.81 -101.75 -56.32
N THR A 614 94.38 -100.67 -55.65
CA THR A 614 94.67 -99.90 -54.41
C THR A 614 93.66 -98.73 -54.37
N GLY A 615 93.22 -98.30 -53.17
CA GLY A 615 93.00 -96.87 -52.79
C GLY A 615 91.91 -96.07 -53.55
N ASP A 616 91.44 -94.92 -53.08
CA ASP A 616 91.69 -94.13 -51.89
C ASP A 616 90.62 -93.01 -51.83
N ASN A 617 90.03 -92.81 -50.65
CA ASN A 617 89.80 -91.54 -49.93
C ASN A 617 89.60 -90.19 -50.68
N ARG A 618 88.58 -89.42 -50.25
CA ARG A 618 88.68 -88.11 -49.53
C ARG A 618 87.40 -87.26 -49.69
N ASN A 619 86.68 -86.99 -48.59
CA ASN A 619 86.10 -85.65 -48.39
C ASN A 619 86.10 -85.23 -46.89
N PRO A 620 87.03 -84.36 -46.47
CA PRO A 620 87.22 -83.93 -45.08
C PRO A 620 86.16 -82.93 -44.55
N LEU A 621 85.14 -82.55 -45.33
CA LEU A 621 84.04 -81.69 -44.88
C LEU A 621 83.11 -82.37 -43.86
N LEU A 622 83.11 -83.71 -43.83
CA LEU A 622 82.30 -84.50 -42.90
C LEU A 622 82.76 -84.38 -41.43
N TRP A 623 83.94 -83.83 -41.17
CA TRP A 623 84.52 -83.69 -39.82
C TRP A 623 84.56 -82.25 -39.30
N LEU A 624 84.20 -81.24 -40.10
CA LEU A 624 84.20 -79.81 -39.67
C LEU A 624 82.83 -79.30 -39.21
N LEU A 625 81.72 -79.91 -39.64
CA LEU A 625 80.36 -79.54 -39.19
C LEU A 625 79.91 -80.26 -37.90
N LEU A 626 80.67 -81.27 -37.47
CA LEU A 626 80.49 -81.99 -36.19
C LEU A 626 81.04 -81.23 -34.96
N LEU A 627 81.50 -79.97 -35.13
CA LEU A 627 82.14 -79.16 -34.07
C LEU A 627 81.44 -77.83 -33.74
N VAL A 628 80.26 -77.53 -34.29
CA VAL A 628 79.35 -76.48 -33.74
C VAL A 628 78.25 -77.12 -32.88
N LEU A 629 78.63 -78.22 -32.23
CA LEU A 629 78.13 -78.58 -30.92
C LEU A 629 78.04 -77.36 -30.00
N ALA A 630 76.99 -77.40 -29.18
CA ALA A 630 76.97 -76.88 -27.81
C ALA A 630 76.96 -75.36 -27.65
N GLY A 631 75.75 -74.79 -27.59
CA GLY A 631 75.55 -73.45 -27.07
C GLY A 631 74.09 -73.15 -26.72
N SER A 632 73.69 -73.50 -25.50
CA SER A 632 72.68 -72.82 -24.65
C SER A 632 71.25 -72.64 -25.21
N GLY A 633 70.16 -73.12 -24.60
CA GLY A 633 69.92 -73.40 -23.18
C GLY A 633 69.27 -72.19 -22.49
N LEU A 634 68.14 -72.43 -21.80
CA LEU A 634 67.48 -71.58 -20.79
C LEU A 634 66.86 -70.27 -21.34
N THR A 635 65.71 -69.72 -20.94
CA THR A 635 64.81 -69.70 -19.77
C THR A 635 63.68 -68.74 -20.21
N GLY A 636 62.46 -68.67 -19.71
CA GLY A 636 61.90 -68.91 -18.39
C GLY A 636 60.66 -68.01 -18.29
N THR A 637 59.59 -68.58 -17.74
CA THR A 637 58.40 -67.92 -17.18
C THR A 637 58.74 -66.79 -16.20
N ILE A 638 57.68 -66.04 -15.76
CA ILE A 638 57.55 -65.17 -14.56
C ILE A 638 57.22 -63.71 -14.96
N LEU A 639 56.22 -62.99 -14.44
CA LEU A 639 55.14 -63.18 -13.45
C LEU A 639 54.54 -61.76 -13.28
N TYR A 640 53.25 -61.66 -12.88
CA TYR A 640 52.83 -60.81 -11.74
C TYR A 640 52.78 -59.29 -11.99
N SER A 641 51.79 -58.49 -11.57
CA SER A 641 50.59 -58.68 -10.77
C SER A 641 49.89 -57.32 -10.66
N ARG A 642 48.58 -57.36 -10.36
CA ARG A 642 47.88 -56.59 -9.31
C ARG A 642 48.03 -55.06 -9.24
N GLY A 643 46.86 -54.45 -9.11
CA GLY A 643 46.65 -53.27 -8.26
C GLY A 643 45.55 -52.37 -8.81
N LYS A 644 44.27 -52.76 -8.77
CA LYS A 644 43.32 -52.46 -7.68
C LYS A 644 43.35 -50.99 -7.18
N LYS A 645 42.19 -50.36 -7.43
CA LYS A 645 41.33 -49.59 -6.51
C LYS A 645 41.45 -48.05 -6.41
N VAL A 646 40.31 -47.44 -6.76
CA VAL A 646 39.44 -46.57 -5.93
C VAL A 646 40.04 -45.26 -5.41
N SER A 647 39.57 -44.15 -5.98
CA SER A 647 38.59 -43.25 -5.35
C SER A 647 37.65 -42.71 -6.41
#